data_AF-A0A956JT91-F1
#
_entry.id   AF-A0A956JT91-F1
#
_cell.length_a   1.000
_cell.length_b   1.000
_cell.length_c   1.000
_cell.angle_alpha   90.00
_cell.angle_beta   90.00
_cell.angle_gamma   90.00
#
_symmetry.space_group_name_H-M   'P 1'
#
loop_
_entity.id
_entity.type
_entity.pdbx_description
1 polymer ?
#
loop_
_entity_poly.entity_id
_entity_poly.type
_entity_poly.pdbx_seq_one_letter_code
_entity_poly.pdbx_strand_id
1 'polypeptide(L)'
;MSSPVLSLTSRARAALAAVCVLALSACAGDPPSGLAKTPDGPGPRVIFDLEIKPLPEIPLPNDLATDFDASSSTGRRLNLPTTTRTRYEQRIREAANRLEGASTYGAISVAFDSPLDLDNLRKRQALFGPVKERAMLLVNIDPNSPDYGKLMPLDIGHGNFPQALHDPGDYWPRDPRSKVPSLLFDTTDEDKNHNGKLDPGEDTDGDGVLDVPNVFPKGGDPVDDLAYYYERVTNTLIARPLMPLDQETRYAVVLTKHLRGSDGNAVHSPWPLVNHTRQSAALAELPEILAQHELSTKDVAFAWTFTTGAVTRDLEALRAGLYGHGPFARLAKEFPPELTTLPGVDDKTAKANAYPTNVHVVPAKVLQDLVKDFGFALGDAAGITASGAGTVADAMNNIAYFVVGTVRGPNLLADRDGHARPGYPADDDEIWDLDRATGFAFYQPQDIPFMCAIPRSDRVSQTRGTKGPPFDVTIYHHGLTSARIEMIGFAGVLARFGVATCTIDAYGHGLALPPEYQTLAVRALKGFGIGPAAEAMLPGRARDLSNTNTLVSGGDFFTADLFHSRDMARQSVLDNLVLVRALRALGTLEPKQDLDGDGKLDQPGDFDGDGTIDLGGPDVTYTAWGTSLGGILSSVTAAVEPKIVAASPQAMGGGLSDVAGRSTHSNVRGAAILPSIGPLLIGQPQPDGSIDLVTIVTSAPKDVSMTLAKGLSVAEGERVVVENQNNGFRASTYAAADGGFRLSVACDAMDHNEKRVRFGLEPDNFKWKPQPVSNTLVLGDALAIKIYAAGADINDPNTKPRLVIDRFGVDVTFQGVIYPTGQPLVALANGLGLGRNTPDFRRTLALAQLALDAADPINYAAYYKRKKLDFSYDPAAKNVGTNMLFIATGGDTTVPVATAVALARASGIVDFEHVDARWGKTPNQVLIDSYALEGLSRLRRYDDKEVVVDVENFSGGTHAPGNPRIDPPMRLSIDHADGGHSGLRIPLIDPKGQHAFLVPNPSADFDNDQFLVHMVARFLSSGGKELSDEPCMATSACSWIPPLAPPHQ
;
A
#
# COMPACT_ATOMS: atom_id res chain seq x y z
N MET A 1 16.62 -67.55 41.60
CA MET A 1 17.76 -68.15 40.90
C MET A 1 18.53 -67.05 40.20
N SER A 2 19.71 -66.75 40.73
CA SER A 2 20.91 -66.18 40.11
C SER A 2 20.83 -65.62 38.67
N SER A 3 20.99 -64.30 38.53
CA SER A 3 21.55 -63.67 37.32
C SER A 3 23.02 -63.32 37.56
N PRO A 4 23.95 -63.60 36.62
CA PRO A 4 25.38 -63.43 36.85
C PRO A 4 25.81 -61.98 36.57
N VAL A 5 26.62 -61.44 37.48
CA VAL A 5 27.39 -60.20 37.27
C VAL A 5 28.54 -60.53 36.32
N LEU A 6 28.49 -60.04 35.08
CA LEU A 6 29.65 -60.05 34.19
C LEU A 6 30.63 -58.96 34.65
N SER A 7 31.74 -59.38 35.29
CA SER A 7 32.87 -58.48 35.54
C SER A 7 33.64 -58.28 34.23
N LEU A 8 33.44 -57.12 33.59
CA LEU A 8 34.31 -56.66 32.52
C LEU A 8 35.75 -56.49 33.05
N THR A 9 36.70 -57.16 32.40
CA THR A 9 38.14 -57.10 32.73
C THR A 9 38.67 -55.66 32.60
N SER A 10 39.73 -55.30 33.32
CA SER A 10 40.28 -53.93 33.35
C SER A 10 40.62 -53.38 31.95
N ARG A 11 40.97 -54.26 31.00
CA ARG A 11 41.21 -53.90 29.59
C ARG A 11 39.93 -53.47 28.85
N ALA A 12 38.78 -54.06 29.16
CA ALA A 12 37.51 -53.67 28.56
C ALA A 12 36.99 -52.33 29.13
N ARG A 13 37.23 -52.04 30.42
CA ARG A 13 36.97 -50.71 31.00
C ARG A 13 37.88 -49.63 30.43
N ALA A 14 39.15 -49.94 30.18
CA ALA A 14 40.08 -49.02 29.53
C ALA A 14 39.72 -48.75 28.05
N ALA A 15 39.29 -49.78 27.32
CA ALA A 15 38.82 -49.63 25.94
C ALA A 15 37.50 -48.84 25.86
N LEU A 16 36.55 -49.09 26.77
CA LEU A 16 35.29 -48.34 26.83
C LEU A 16 35.52 -46.88 27.27
N ALA A 17 36.44 -46.63 28.21
CA ALA A 17 36.84 -45.29 28.59
C ALA A 17 37.58 -44.56 27.45
N ALA A 18 38.44 -45.25 26.70
CA ALA A 18 39.12 -44.67 25.53
C ALA A 18 38.13 -44.36 24.40
N VAL A 19 37.12 -45.21 24.17
CA VAL A 19 36.06 -44.96 23.18
C VAL A 19 35.12 -43.83 23.64
N CYS A 20 34.79 -43.72 24.93
CA CYS A 20 34.03 -42.58 25.46
C CYS A 20 34.84 -41.28 25.42
N VAL A 21 36.15 -41.31 25.68
CA VAL A 21 37.01 -40.11 25.56
C VAL A 21 37.21 -39.72 24.09
N LEU A 22 37.34 -40.69 23.17
CA LEU A 22 37.41 -40.43 21.72
C LEU A 22 36.07 -39.93 21.15
N ALA A 23 34.93 -40.42 21.65
CA ALA A 23 33.60 -39.92 21.30
C ALA A 23 33.34 -38.52 21.87
N LEU A 24 33.85 -38.20 23.07
CA LEU A 24 33.78 -36.87 23.66
C LEU A 24 34.72 -35.87 22.95
N SER A 25 35.88 -36.29 22.45
CA SER A 25 36.75 -35.44 21.62
C SER A 25 36.26 -35.29 20.18
N ALA A 26 35.48 -36.23 19.65
CA ALA A 26 34.83 -36.10 18.34
C ALA A 26 33.59 -35.16 18.37
N CYS A 27 33.08 -34.86 19.56
CA CYS A 27 32.07 -33.81 19.79
C CYS A 27 32.69 -32.45 20.16
N ALA A 28 34.02 -32.37 20.34
CA ALA A 28 34.73 -31.10 20.38
C ALA A 28 35.03 -30.69 18.93
N GLY A 29 34.00 -30.19 18.23
CA GLY A 29 34.21 -29.50 16.97
C GLY A 29 35.23 -28.37 17.15
N ASP A 30 35.94 -28.02 16.08
CA ASP A 30 36.83 -26.85 16.09
C ASP A 30 36.09 -25.66 16.73
N PRO A 31 36.79 -24.79 17.52
CA PRO A 31 36.19 -23.59 18.05
C PRO A 31 35.48 -22.87 16.90
N PRO A 32 34.22 -22.41 17.06
CA PRO A 32 33.46 -21.84 15.96
C PRO A 32 34.28 -20.72 15.29
N SER A 33 34.69 -20.96 14.05
CA SER A 33 35.47 -20.01 13.26
C SER A 33 34.51 -18.96 12.70
N GLY A 34 34.41 -17.81 13.36
CA GLY A 34 33.81 -16.62 12.75
C GLY A 34 34.63 -16.12 11.57
N LEU A 35 34.06 -15.19 10.80
CA LEU A 35 34.66 -14.64 9.57
C LEU A 35 36.04 -14.00 9.81
N ALA A 36 36.17 -13.28 10.93
CA ALA A 36 37.41 -12.68 11.42
C ALA A 36 37.27 -12.34 12.92
N LYS A 37 38.40 -12.08 13.57
CA LYS A 37 38.41 -11.52 14.92
C LYS A 37 37.95 -10.06 14.89
N THR A 38 37.15 -9.67 15.87
CA THR A 38 36.80 -8.28 16.12
C THR A 38 38.08 -7.50 16.43
N PRO A 39 38.36 -6.40 15.72
CA PRO A 39 39.49 -5.53 16.04
C PRO A 39 39.31 -4.90 17.43
N ASP A 40 40.40 -4.77 18.19
CA ASP A 40 40.38 -4.00 19.43
C ASP A 40 40.13 -2.51 19.11
N GLY A 41 39.23 -1.87 19.88
CA GLY A 41 38.94 -0.45 19.71
C GLY A 41 37.86 0.05 20.67
N PRO A 42 37.86 1.35 21.04
CA PRO A 42 36.86 1.93 21.94
C PRO A 42 35.66 2.55 21.22
N GLY A 43 35.53 2.36 19.90
CA GLY A 43 34.47 2.98 19.10
C GLY A 43 33.07 2.41 19.40
N PRO A 44 32.03 2.89 18.71
CA PRO A 44 30.66 2.46 19.00
C PRO A 44 30.46 0.96 18.79
N ARG A 45 29.85 0.31 19.78
CA ARG A 45 29.54 -1.12 19.72
C ARG A 45 28.13 -1.32 19.18
N VAL A 46 27.99 -2.28 18.28
CA VAL A 46 26.66 -2.71 17.80
C VAL A 46 25.85 -3.26 18.98
N ILE A 47 24.62 -2.77 19.15
CA ILE A 47 23.66 -3.29 20.13
C ILE A 47 23.11 -4.62 19.60
N PHE A 48 23.14 -5.65 20.45
CA PHE A 48 22.64 -6.98 20.12
C PHE A 48 22.16 -7.71 21.37
N ASP A 49 20.84 -7.81 21.51
CA ASP A 49 20.18 -8.56 22.58
C ASP A 49 18.93 -9.28 22.04
N LEU A 50 18.95 -10.61 22.06
CA LEU A 50 17.84 -11.46 21.60
C LEU A 50 16.79 -11.71 22.69
N GLU A 51 17.09 -11.38 23.94
CA GLU A 51 16.26 -11.72 25.10
C GLU A 51 15.35 -10.56 25.55
N ILE A 52 15.60 -9.34 25.05
CA ILE A 52 14.73 -8.18 25.29
C ILE A 52 13.31 -8.48 24.80
N LYS A 53 12.33 -8.06 25.63
CA LYS A 53 10.89 -8.18 25.36
C LYS A 53 10.28 -6.78 25.25
N PRO A 54 9.26 -6.58 24.38
CA PRO A 54 8.53 -7.60 23.63
C PRO A 54 9.11 -7.97 22.25
N LEU A 55 10.17 -7.29 21.80
CA LEU A 55 10.90 -7.57 20.56
C LEU A 55 12.42 -7.52 20.82
N PRO A 56 13.22 -8.34 20.13
CA PRO A 56 14.67 -8.34 20.30
C PRO A 56 15.29 -7.03 19.79
N GLU A 57 16.39 -6.60 20.42
CA GLU A 57 17.15 -5.43 19.99
C GLU A 57 18.43 -5.87 19.28
N ILE A 58 18.29 -6.16 17.99
CA ILE A 58 19.36 -6.62 17.11
C ILE A 58 19.33 -5.81 15.80
N PRO A 59 20.38 -5.86 14.98
CA PRO A 59 20.30 -5.36 13.60
C PRO A 59 19.18 -6.08 12.85
N LEU A 60 18.28 -5.34 12.22
CA LEU A 60 17.14 -5.87 11.47
C LEU A 60 17.22 -5.45 10.00
N PRO A 61 16.72 -6.26 9.06
CA PRO A 61 16.29 -7.66 9.25
C PRO A 61 17.46 -8.60 9.60
N ASN A 62 17.15 -9.76 10.19
CA ASN A 62 18.15 -10.75 10.62
C ASN A 62 17.62 -12.18 10.54
N ASP A 63 18.40 -13.10 9.98
CA ASP A 63 18.08 -14.54 10.00
C ASP A 63 18.00 -15.11 11.44
N LEU A 64 18.62 -14.45 12.43
CA LEU A 64 18.54 -14.87 13.83
C LEU A 64 17.20 -14.55 14.51
N ALA A 65 16.37 -13.72 13.87
CA ALA A 65 14.98 -13.45 14.27
C ALA A 65 13.98 -14.34 13.50
N THR A 66 14.45 -15.46 12.96
CA THR A 66 13.64 -16.44 12.22
C THR A 66 13.83 -17.84 12.81
N ASP A 67 12.79 -18.66 12.70
CA ASP A 67 12.87 -20.09 12.96
C ASP A 67 13.10 -20.85 11.66
N PHE A 68 13.74 -22.02 11.77
CA PHE A 68 13.88 -22.94 10.65
C PHE A 68 12.56 -23.65 10.38
N ASP A 69 12.09 -23.60 9.14
CA ASP A 69 10.91 -24.33 8.68
C ASP A 69 11.16 -24.91 7.28
N ALA A 70 11.26 -26.22 7.18
CA ALA A 70 11.52 -26.91 5.93
C ALA A 70 10.33 -26.87 4.95
N SER A 71 9.13 -26.47 5.41
CA SER A 71 7.96 -26.30 4.54
C SER A 71 7.92 -24.94 3.85
N SER A 72 8.66 -23.95 4.38
CA SER A 72 8.84 -22.63 3.77
C SER A 72 9.80 -22.70 2.59
N SER A 73 9.55 -21.91 1.53
CA SER A 73 10.39 -21.89 0.34
C SER A 73 11.81 -21.36 0.60
N THR A 74 12.00 -20.59 1.67
CA THR A 74 13.32 -20.07 2.09
C THR A 74 13.98 -20.93 3.18
N GLY A 75 13.28 -21.94 3.68
CA GLY A 75 13.67 -22.70 4.87
C GLY A 75 13.47 -21.94 6.18
N ARG A 76 12.77 -20.78 6.18
CA ARG A 76 12.63 -19.89 7.33
C ARG A 76 11.21 -19.33 7.48
N ARG A 77 10.82 -19.02 8.72
CA ARG A 77 9.67 -18.14 9.03
C ARG A 77 10.04 -17.13 10.11
N LEU A 78 9.40 -15.96 10.08
CA LEU A 78 9.58 -14.97 11.15
C LEU A 78 9.21 -15.55 12.51
N ASN A 79 9.93 -15.14 13.55
CA ASN A 79 9.68 -15.55 14.92
C ASN A 79 9.49 -14.33 15.82
N LEU A 80 8.33 -13.69 15.70
CA LEU A 80 7.89 -12.59 16.56
C LEU A 80 7.15 -13.12 17.79
N PRO A 81 7.44 -12.65 19.01
CA PRO A 81 6.69 -13.02 20.21
C PRO A 81 5.21 -12.61 20.09
N THR A 82 4.29 -13.55 20.27
CA THR A 82 2.83 -13.30 20.18
C THR A 82 2.22 -12.81 21.49
N THR A 83 2.97 -12.83 22.59
CA THR A 83 2.52 -12.19 23.85
C THR A 83 2.65 -10.67 23.73
N THR A 84 1.52 -10.00 23.58
CA THR A 84 1.41 -8.55 23.35
C THR A 84 0.50 -7.88 24.38
N ARG A 85 0.37 -6.55 24.29
CA ARG A 85 -0.54 -5.79 25.18
C ARG A 85 -2.00 -5.85 24.74
N THR A 86 -2.23 -5.95 23.43
CA THR A 86 -3.58 -6.01 22.83
C THR A 86 -3.72 -7.24 21.96
N ARG A 87 -4.93 -7.79 21.88
CA ARG A 87 -5.28 -8.85 20.92
C ARG A 87 -5.09 -8.35 19.49
N TYR A 88 -5.32 -7.06 19.25
CA TYR A 88 -5.07 -6.43 17.97
C TYR A 88 -3.59 -6.60 17.52
N GLU A 89 -2.64 -6.26 18.38
CA GLU A 89 -1.20 -6.46 18.09
C GLU A 89 -0.86 -7.95 17.96
N GLN A 90 -1.47 -8.81 18.78
CA GLN A 90 -1.26 -10.26 18.74
C GLN A 90 -1.58 -10.82 17.35
N ARG A 91 -2.75 -10.48 16.78
CA ARG A 91 -3.17 -10.94 15.45
C ARG A 91 -2.18 -10.53 14.36
N ILE A 92 -1.69 -9.29 14.40
CA ILE A 92 -0.69 -8.79 13.45
C ILE A 92 0.61 -9.62 13.53
N ARG A 93 1.09 -9.91 14.74
CA ARG A 93 2.32 -10.71 14.93
C ARG A 93 2.12 -12.17 14.53
N GLU A 94 0.95 -12.75 14.81
CA GLU A 94 0.58 -14.10 14.37
C GLU A 94 0.54 -14.23 12.85
N ALA A 95 -0.02 -13.24 12.15
CA ALA A 95 -0.01 -13.17 10.70
C ALA A 95 1.41 -12.97 10.14
N ALA A 96 2.22 -12.11 10.75
CA ALA A 96 3.62 -11.90 10.38
C ALA A 96 4.47 -13.17 10.52
N ASN A 97 4.22 -14.00 11.53
CA ASN A 97 4.92 -15.29 11.69
C ASN A 97 4.60 -16.31 10.59
N ARG A 98 3.62 -16.04 9.72
CA ARG A 98 3.39 -16.82 8.49
C ARG A 98 4.30 -16.41 7.34
N LEU A 99 5.02 -15.29 7.44
CA LEU A 99 5.91 -14.82 6.37
C LEU A 99 7.21 -15.64 6.33
N GLU A 100 7.64 -15.92 5.10
CA GLU A 100 8.76 -16.82 4.80
C GLU A 100 10.11 -16.10 4.76
N GLY A 101 10.23 -14.90 5.32
CA GLY A 101 11.49 -14.16 5.31
C GLY A 101 11.32 -12.68 5.56
N ALA A 102 12.41 -11.94 5.36
CA ALA A 102 12.48 -10.50 5.49
C ALA A 102 11.93 -9.76 4.27
N SER A 103 11.75 -8.46 4.42
CA SER A 103 11.23 -7.60 3.35
C SER A 103 12.24 -7.46 2.22
N THR A 104 11.72 -7.31 1.00
CA THR A 104 12.51 -7.02 -0.20
C THR A 104 12.77 -5.53 -0.39
N TYR A 105 12.01 -4.63 0.23
CA TYR A 105 12.16 -3.19 0.09
C TYR A 105 12.20 -2.41 1.42
N GLY A 106 11.94 -3.10 2.54
CA GLY A 106 11.97 -2.54 3.89
C GLY A 106 13.34 -2.00 4.32
N ALA A 107 13.34 -1.18 5.36
CA ALA A 107 14.56 -0.59 5.90
C ALA A 107 15.47 -1.62 6.59
N ILE A 108 16.77 -1.38 6.54
CA ILE A 108 17.81 -2.08 7.29
C ILE A 108 18.25 -1.16 8.43
N SER A 109 18.18 -1.62 9.68
CA SER A 109 18.52 -0.83 10.86
C SER A 109 19.58 -1.51 11.72
N VAL A 110 20.46 -0.70 12.32
CA VAL A 110 21.46 -1.15 13.29
C VAL A 110 21.72 -0.05 14.32
N ALA A 111 21.55 -0.39 15.60
CA ALA A 111 21.75 0.51 16.72
C ALA A 111 23.16 0.36 17.33
N PHE A 112 23.65 1.45 17.93
CA PHE A 112 24.97 1.52 18.56
C PHE A 112 24.86 2.09 19.98
N ASP A 113 25.74 1.69 20.89
CA ASP A 113 25.75 2.21 22.26
C ASP A 113 26.33 3.64 22.39
N SER A 114 26.79 4.22 21.29
CA SER A 114 27.24 5.61 21.22
C SER A 114 27.09 6.21 19.81
N PRO A 115 27.09 7.55 19.66
CA PRO A 115 26.74 8.21 18.40
C PRO A 115 27.77 8.04 17.28
N LEU A 116 27.28 7.95 16.04
CA LEU A 116 28.09 7.89 14.80
C LEU A 116 28.59 9.26 14.31
N ASP A 117 29.68 9.27 13.54
CA ASP A 117 30.16 10.42 12.75
C ASP A 117 29.39 10.47 11.42
N LEU A 118 28.35 11.30 11.37
CA LEU A 118 27.46 11.41 10.21
C LEU A 118 28.10 12.14 9.02
N ASP A 119 29.05 13.05 9.25
CA ASP A 119 29.82 13.67 8.16
C ASP A 119 30.69 12.64 7.45
N ASN A 120 31.36 11.77 8.23
CA ASN A 120 32.11 10.65 7.70
C ASN A 120 31.21 9.69 6.91
N LEU A 121 30.07 9.30 7.50
CA LEU A 121 29.12 8.41 6.86
C LEU A 121 28.64 8.95 5.50
N ARG A 122 28.14 10.19 5.44
CA ARG A 122 27.66 10.80 4.19
C ARG A 122 28.76 10.86 3.13
N LYS A 123 29.98 11.22 3.53
CA LYS A 123 31.14 11.29 2.62
C LYS A 123 31.50 9.92 2.04
N ARG A 124 31.51 8.88 2.86
CA ARG A 124 31.90 7.51 2.46
C ARG A 124 30.82 6.78 1.70
N GLN A 125 29.56 7.12 1.96
CA GLN A 125 28.41 6.44 1.37
C GLN A 125 27.84 7.17 0.15
N ALA A 126 28.58 8.10 -0.47
CA ALA A 126 28.17 8.72 -1.73
C ALA A 126 27.85 7.64 -2.79
N LEU A 127 26.74 7.79 -3.53
CA LEU A 127 26.27 6.79 -4.50
C LEU A 127 27.37 6.41 -5.52
N PHE A 128 28.14 7.39 -6.00
CA PHE A 128 29.27 7.21 -6.95
C PHE A 128 30.65 7.12 -6.29
N GLY A 129 30.71 6.96 -4.96
CA GLY A 129 31.96 6.82 -4.23
C GLY A 129 32.60 5.43 -4.42
N PRO A 130 33.94 5.32 -4.23
CA PRO A 130 34.64 4.05 -4.34
C PRO A 130 34.12 3.04 -3.31
N VAL A 131 33.73 1.84 -3.78
CA VAL A 131 33.15 0.78 -2.94
C VAL A 131 34.03 0.44 -1.74
N LYS A 132 35.35 0.34 -1.94
CA LYS A 132 36.32 0.03 -0.89
C LYS A 132 36.37 1.02 0.27
N GLU A 133 35.77 2.20 0.11
CA GLU A 133 35.71 3.22 1.17
C GLU A 133 34.33 3.28 1.85
N ARG A 134 33.33 2.51 1.38
CA ARG A 134 31.96 2.58 1.90
C ARG A 134 31.90 2.12 3.35
N ALA A 135 31.04 2.77 4.13
CA ALA A 135 30.81 2.46 5.53
C ALA A 135 29.93 1.21 5.71
N MET A 136 29.00 0.99 4.78
CA MET A 136 28.07 -0.13 4.78
C MET A 136 27.89 -0.69 3.37
N LEU A 137 27.83 -2.02 3.27
CA LEU A 137 27.55 -2.77 2.05
C LEU A 137 26.36 -3.71 2.28
N LEU A 138 25.54 -3.87 1.23
CA LEU A 138 24.54 -4.93 1.12
C LEU A 138 24.93 -5.81 -0.07
N VAL A 139 25.13 -7.10 0.18
CA VAL A 139 25.71 -8.03 -0.79
C VAL A 139 24.76 -9.21 -0.99
N ASN A 140 24.45 -9.55 -2.23
CA ASN A 140 23.79 -10.81 -2.54
C ASN A 140 24.80 -11.96 -2.38
N ILE A 141 24.52 -12.86 -1.44
CA ILE A 141 25.40 -14.00 -1.11
C ILE A 141 24.70 -15.35 -1.39
N ASP A 142 23.62 -15.34 -2.17
CA ASP A 142 22.92 -16.55 -2.54
C ASP A 142 23.51 -17.16 -3.82
N PRO A 143 24.17 -18.33 -3.76
CA PRO A 143 24.80 -18.94 -4.93
C PRO A 143 23.80 -19.35 -6.01
N ASN A 144 22.50 -19.44 -5.67
CA ASN A 144 21.45 -19.75 -6.64
C ASN A 144 20.88 -18.49 -7.32
N SER A 145 21.23 -17.30 -6.84
CA SER A 145 20.76 -16.05 -7.42
C SER A 145 21.55 -15.70 -8.69
N PRO A 146 20.89 -15.21 -9.76
CA PRO A 146 21.59 -14.67 -10.94
C PRO A 146 22.41 -13.42 -10.60
N ASP A 147 22.13 -12.78 -9.46
CA ASP A 147 22.80 -11.58 -8.97
C ASP A 147 23.82 -11.90 -7.86
N TYR A 148 24.23 -13.17 -7.69
CA TYR A 148 25.25 -13.59 -6.73
C TYR A 148 26.53 -12.72 -6.81
N GLY A 149 26.99 -12.25 -5.65
CA GLY A 149 28.16 -11.38 -5.52
C GLY A 149 27.91 -9.90 -5.83
N LYS A 150 26.73 -9.52 -6.33
CA LYS A 150 26.43 -8.11 -6.61
C LYS A 150 26.16 -7.30 -5.34
N LEU A 151 26.59 -6.04 -5.38
CA LEU A 151 26.29 -5.05 -4.37
C LEU A 151 24.95 -4.37 -4.67
N MET A 152 24.12 -4.28 -3.65
CA MET A 152 22.82 -3.61 -3.74
C MET A 152 22.95 -2.14 -3.33
N PRO A 153 22.41 -1.19 -4.12
CA PRO A 153 22.47 0.23 -3.78
C PRO A 153 21.59 0.54 -2.57
N LEU A 154 22.15 1.33 -1.63
CA LEU A 154 21.47 1.79 -0.43
C LEU A 154 21.35 3.31 -0.45
N ASP A 155 20.17 3.82 -0.10
CA ASP A 155 19.99 5.21 0.32
C ASP A 155 20.29 5.35 1.81
N ILE A 156 21.26 6.22 2.12
CA ILE A 156 21.64 6.61 3.48
C ILE A 156 21.72 8.14 3.50
N GLY A 157 20.59 8.79 3.19
CA GLY A 157 20.46 10.24 3.21
C GLY A 157 20.70 10.91 1.85
N HIS A 158 20.44 10.23 0.73
CA HIS A 158 20.72 10.78 -0.61
C HIS A 158 19.56 11.60 -1.19
N GLY A 159 18.36 11.46 -0.64
CA GLY A 159 17.18 12.28 -0.97
C GLY A 159 16.04 11.50 -1.63
N ASN A 160 16.14 10.18 -1.75
CA ASN A 160 15.14 9.37 -2.45
C ASN A 160 13.87 9.11 -1.63
N PHE A 161 13.94 9.29 -0.32
CA PHE A 161 12.84 9.03 0.63
C PHE A 161 12.49 10.29 1.42
N PRO A 162 12.04 11.39 0.77
CA PRO A 162 11.63 12.61 1.48
C PRO A 162 10.55 12.29 2.50
N GLN A 163 10.66 12.86 3.70
CA GLN A 163 9.79 12.56 4.86
C GLN A 163 8.87 13.72 5.25
N ALA A 164 8.98 14.86 4.57
CA ALA A 164 8.20 16.04 4.88
C ALA A 164 6.70 15.80 4.58
N LEU A 165 5.86 16.17 5.53
CA LEU A 165 4.40 16.05 5.46
C LEU A 165 3.78 17.22 4.69
N HIS A 166 2.66 16.99 4.01
CA HIS A 166 1.91 18.08 3.38
C HIS A 166 1.38 19.06 4.43
N ASP A 167 0.76 18.58 5.50
CA ASP A 167 0.39 19.38 6.66
C ASP A 167 0.80 18.65 7.96
N PRO A 168 1.78 19.17 8.72
CA PRO A 168 2.17 18.63 10.02
C PRO A 168 1.06 18.62 11.09
N GLY A 169 0.08 19.51 10.98
CA GLY A 169 -1.01 19.69 11.96
C GLY A 169 -2.16 18.70 11.80
N ASP A 170 -2.11 17.88 10.75
CA ASP A 170 -3.22 17.08 10.24
C ASP A 170 -3.37 15.70 10.93
N TYR A 171 -2.83 15.58 12.15
CA TYR A 171 -2.78 14.36 12.97
C TYR A 171 -3.61 14.48 14.26
N TRP A 172 -4.83 15.00 14.09
CA TRP A 172 -5.88 15.21 15.10
C TRP A 172 -5.60 16.28 16.18
N PRO A 173 -6.65 16.83 16.80
CA PRO A 173 -6.50 17.91 17.79
C PRO A 173 -5.54 17.57 18.93
N ARG A 174 -4.91 18.63 19.47
CA ARG A 174 -4.01 18.55 20.64
C ARG A 174 -2.79 17.64 20.43
N ASP A 175 -2.38 17.45 19.19
CA ASP A 175 -1.10 16.80 18.89
C ASP A 175 0.08 17.66 19.39
N PRO A 176 0.88 17.17 20.36
CA PRO A 176 2.05 17.90 20.86
C PRO A 176 3.09 18.15 19.76
N ARG A 177 3.09 17.33 18.70
CA ARG A 177 4.02 17.41 17.58
C ARG A 177 3.40 18.01 16.31
N SER A 178 2.27 18.72 16.42
CA SER A 178 1.55 19.37 15.29
C SER A 178 2.39 20.30 14.39
N LYS A 179 3.62 20.66 14.79
CA LYS A 179 4.57 21.46 13.99
C LYS A 179 5.77 20.66 13.47
N VAL A 180 5.93 19.41 13.90
CA VAL A 180 7.03 18.53 13.47
C VAL A 180 6.75 18.06 12.04
N PRO A 181 7.67 18.34 11.09
CA PRO A 181 7.39 18.14 9.67
C PRO A 181 7.40 16.68 9.21
N SER A 182 7.73 15.73 10.08
CA SER A 182 7.76 14.30 9.79
C SER A 182 6.77 13.55 10.67
N LEU A 183 6.17 12.49 10.13
CA LEU A 183 5.40 11.51 10.91
C LEU A 183 6.31 10.56 11.70
N LEU A 184 7.52 10.31 11.19
CA LEU A 184 8.43 9.31 11.70
C LEU A 184 9.41 9.85 12.73
N PHE A 185 10.01 11.02 12.52
CA PHE A 185 11.14 11.51 13.32
C PHE A 185 10.80 12.79 14.08
N ASP A 186 11.20 12.88 15.34
CA ASP A 186 11.02 14.10 16.11
C ASP A 186 12.08 15.15 15.75
N THR A 187 11.69 16.42 15.77
CA THR A 187 12.58 17.56 15.58
C THR A 187 12.53 18.54 16.73
N THR A 188 11.82 18.21 17.82
CA THR A 188 11.70 19.03 19.01
C THR A 188 12.90 18.81 19.93
N ASP A 189 13.38 19.90 20.54
CA ASP A 189 14.43 19.85 21.57
C ASP A 189 13.78 19.97 22.94
N GLU A 190 13.81 18.90 23.72
CA GLU A 190 13.25 18.88 25.07
C GLU A 190 14.28 19.20 26.14
N ASP A 191 15.58 19.02 25.86
CA ASP A 191 16.69 19.30 26.78
C ASP A 191 16.96 20.81 26.87
N LYS A 192 16.02 21.56 27.47
CA LYS A 192 16.04 23.03 27.52
C LYS A 192 17.21 23.57 28.33
N ASN A 193 17.68 22.81 29.32
CA ASN A 193 18.78 23.21 30.17
C ASN A 193 20.13 22.56 29.78
N HIS A 194 20.13 21.70 28.76
CA HIS A 194 21.30 21.06 28.17
C HIS A 194 22.08 20.16 29.15
N ASN A 195 21.39 19.51 30.08
CA ASN A 195 22.01 18.62 31.06
C ASN A 195 21.92 17.13 30.66
N GLY A 196 21.21 16.81 29.57
CA GLY A 196 21.05 15.46 29.04
C GLY A 196 20.19 14.54 29.90
N LYS A 197 19.32 15.09 30.76
CA LYS A 197 18.37 14.35 31.61
C LYS A 197 16.98 14.92 31.39
N LEU A 198 15.98 14.05 31.43
CA LEU A 198 14.58 14.46 31.38
C LEU A 198 14.17 15.09 32.72
N ASP A 199 14.10 16.42 32.78
CA ASP A 199 13.65 17.15 33.96
C ASP A 199 12.13 17.39 33.95
N PRO A 200 11.51 17.65 35.12
CA PRO A 200 10.09 17.97 35.20
C PRO A 200 9.70 19.14 34.29
N GLY A 201 8.77 18.89 33.35
CA GLY A 201 8.28 19.88 32.38
C GLY A 201 9.02 19.88 31.04
N GLU A 202 10.06 19.07 30.86
CA GLU A 202 10.74 18.90 29.57
C GLU A 202 10.07 17.86 28.66
N ASP A 203 9.40 16.87 29.26
CA ASP A 203 8.58 15.85 28.58
C ASP A 203 7.31 16.49 27.98
N THR A 204 7.43 17.07 26.79
CA THR A 204 6.39 17.89 26.17
C THR A 204 5.32 17.10 25.43
N ASP A 205 5.59 15.83 25.10
CA ASP A 205 4.62 14.91 24.51
C ASP A 205 4.18 13.78 25.46
N GLY A 206 4.84 13.61 26.62
CA GLY A 206 4.42 12.71 27.69
C GLY A 206 4.90 11.28 27.52
N ASP A 207 5.87 11.01 26.63
CA ASP A 207 6.37 9.68 26.33
C ASP A 207 7.45 9.20 27.32
N GLY A 208 7.99 10.10 28.15
CA GLY A 208 8.99 9.81 29.16
C GLY A 208 10.41 9.63 28.62
N VAL A 209 10.65 10.02 27.36
CA VAL A 209 11.96 10.09 26.71
C VAL A 209 12.39 11.55 26.65
N LEU A 210 13.71 11.80 26.68
CA LEU A 210 14.24 13.14 26.42
C LEU A 210 14.49 13.28 24.93
N ASP A 211 13.60 13.97 24.23
CA ASP A 211 13.75 14.14 22.78
C ASP A 211 14.86 15.11 22.40
N VAL A 212 15.64 14.68 21.41
CA VAL A 212 16.65 15.49 20.74
C VAL A 212 16.28 15.65 19.27
N PRO A 213 16.44 16.85 18.67
CA PRO A 213 16.02 17.07 17.29
C PRO A 213 16.73 16.14 16.31
N ASN A 214 16.00 15.37 15.51
CA ASN A 214 16.56 14.43 14.53
C ASN A 214 17.04 15.12 13.24
N VAL A 215 17.85 16.17 13.39
CA VAL A 215 18.43 16.97 12.31
C VAL A 215 19.96 16.85 12.29
N PHE A 216 20.56 16.94 11.11
CA PHE A 216 22.00 16.96 10.91
C PHE A 216 22.42 17.90 9.76
N PRO A 217 23.29 18.91 10.01
CA PRO A 217 24.02 19.17 11.26
C PRO A 217 23.12 19.62 12.41
N LYS A 218 23.64 19.57 13.66
CA LYS A 218 22.88 20.03 14.83
C LYS A 218 22.44 21.49 14.64
N GLY A 219 21.14 21.75 14.83
CA GLY A 219 20.55 23.07 14.63
C GLY A 219 20.17 23.37 13.17
N GLY A 220 20.27 22.38 12.29
CA GLY A 220 19.78 22.46 10.90
C GLY A 220 18.27 22.61 10.80
N ASP A 221 17.80 22.88 9.58
CA ASP A 221 16.38 23.03 9.28
C ASP A 221 15.64 21.69 9.46
N PRO A 222 14.49 21.66 10.15
CA PRO A 222 13.78 20.42 10.47
C PRO A 222 13.19 19.69 9.25
N VAL A 223 13.14 20.36 8.09
CA VAL A 223 12.74 19.76 6.81
C VAL A 223 13.97 19.37 6.00
N ASP A 224 14.88 20.31 5.75
CA ASP A 224 16.00 20.13 4.81
C ASP A 224 17.14 19.30 5.38
N ASP A 225 17.39 19.43 6.68
CA ASP A 225 18.47 18.75 7.39
C ASP A 225 17.96 17.54 8.19
N LEU A 226 16.73 17.07 7.93
CA LEU A 226 16.17 15.90 8.63
C LEU A 226 17.01 14.64 8.37
N ALA A 227 17.56 14.05 9.43
CA ALA A 227 18.42 12.89 9.35
C ALA A 227 17.62 11.57 9.29
N TYR A 228 16.80 11.36 8.26
CA TYR A 228 15.96 10.16 8.15
C TYR A 228 16.74 8.83 8.02
N TYR A 229 18.05 8.90 7.81
CA TYR A 229 18.99 7.78 7.75
C TYR A 229 19.67 7.50 9.09
N TYR A 230 19.43 8.30 10.13
CA TYR A 230 20.00 8.12 11.45
C TYR A 230 19.07 8.64 12.55
N GLU A 231 18.66 7.77 13.45
CA GLU A 231 17.85 8.11 14.61
C GLU A 231 18.75 8.47 15.79
N ARG A 232 18.75 9.75 16.18
CA ARG A 232 19.64 10.29 17.22
C ARG A 232 19.27 9.84 18.63
N VAL A 233 17.99 9.61 18.91
CA VAL A 233 17.50 9.19 20.25
C VAL A 233 18.04 7.81 20.63
N THR A 234 18.10 6.86 19.68
CA THR A 234 18.58 5.48 19.93
C THR A 234 19.93 5.16 19.28
N ASN A 235 20.58 6.14 18.65
CA ASN A 235 21.80 5.95 17.86
C ASN A 235 21.66 4.84 16.80
N THR A 236 20.56 4.86 16.04
CA THR A 236 20.25 3.83 15.05
C THR A 236 20.53 4.32 13.64
N LEU A 237 21.46 3.66 12.94
CA LEU A 237 21.64 3.83 11.49
C LEU A 237 20.48 3.14 10.75
N ILE A 238 19.89 3.84 9.79
CA ILE A 238 18.79 3.36 8.95
C ILE A 238 19.22 3.48 7.49
N ALA A 239 19.27 2.35 6.79
CA ALA A 239 19.56 2.28 5.37
C ALA A 239 18.35 1.73 4.60
N ARG A 240 18.09 2.26 3.41
CA ARG A 240 16.97 1.83 2.56
C ARG A 240 17.51 1.21 1.26
N PRO A 241 17.08 0.01 0.84
CA PRO A 241 17.32 -0.45 -0.52
C PRO A 241 16.79 0.58 -1.53
N LEU A 242 17.64 1.01 -2.48
CA LEU A 242 17.21 1.95 -3.53
C LEU A 242 16.35 1.25 -4.61
N MET A 243 16.50 -0.07 -4.68
CA MET A 243 15.85 -1.02 -5.60
C MET A 243 15.29 -2.17 -4.77
N PRO A 244 14.17 -2.80 -5.17
CA PRO A 244 13.69 -4.02 -4.53
C PRO A 244 14.77 -5.12 -4.63
N LEU A 245 15.00 -5.81 -3.53
CA LEU A 245 15.85 -6.99 -3.46
C LEU A 245 15.14 -8.19 -4.09
N ASP A 246 15.91 -9.14 -4.60
CA ASP A 246 15.34 -10.40 -5.09
C ASP A 246 14.63 -11.14 -3.95
N GLN A 247 13.45 -11.68 -4.24
CA GLN A 247 12.70 -12.55 -3.34
C GLN A 247 13.45 -13.87 -3.11
N GLU A 248 13.19 -14.53 -1.98
CA GLU A 248 13.75 -15.85 -1.65
C GLU A 248 15.29 -15.92 -1.72
N THR A 249 15.97 -14.81 -1.46
CA THR A 249 17.40 -14.64 -1.70
C THR A 249 18.12 -14.24 -0.42
N ARG A 250 19.29 -14.83 -0.18
CA ARG A 250 20.13 -14.50 0.98
C ARG A 250 21.06 -13.32 0.71
N TYR A 251 21.05 -12.37 1.64
CA TYR A 251 21.92 -11.19 1.64
C TYR A 251 22.81 -11.15 2.89
N ALA A 252 24.00 -10.57 2.73
CA ALA A 252 24.88 -10.17 3.82
C ALA A 252 24.90 -8.64 3.92
N VAL A 253 24.74 -8.15 5.15
CA VAL A 253 25.02 -6.76 5.48
C VAL A 253 26.40 -6.69 6.12
N VAL A 254 27.24 -5.80 5.61
CA VAL A 254 28.62 -5.64 6.05
C VAL A 254 28.86 -4.20 6.49
N LEU A 255 29.13 -4.01 7.77
CA LEU A 255 29.68 -2.77 8.30
C LEU A 255 31.19 -2.83 8.16
N THR A 256 31.79 -1.82 7.55
CA THR A 256 33.24 -1.73 7.41
C THR A 256 33.84 -0.88 8.54
N LYS A 257 35.16 -0.95 8.70
CA LYS A 257 35.92 -0.06 9.60
C LYS A 257 35.88 1.42 9.20
N HIS A 258 35.30 1.75 8.05
CA HIS A 258 35.05 3.12 7.65
C HIS A 258 33.84 3.72 8.36
N LEU A 259 32.91 2.90 8.85
CA LEU A 259 31.86 3.38 9.75
C LEU A 259 32.48 3.74 11.10
N ARG A 260 32.37 5.01 11.49
CA ARG A 260 33.04 5.57 12.68
C ARG A 260 32.06 6.22 13.64
N GLY A 261 32.43 6.18 14.92
CA GLY A 261 31.82 6.98 15.96
C GLY A 261 32.19 8.44 15.85
N SER A 262 31.41 9.27 16.54
CA SER A 262 31.70 10.69 16.78
C SER A 262 33.04 10.92 17.49
N ASP A 263 33.60 9.88 18.12
CA ASP A 263 34.93 9.82 18.71
C ASP A 263 36.06 9.56 17.69
N GLY A 264 35.71 9.34 16.42
CA GLY A 264 36.62 9.03 15.33
C GLY A 264 37.08 7.57 15.26
N ASN A 265 36.68 6.69 16.17
CA ASN A 265 37.05 5.28 16.17
C ASN A 265 36.08 4.45 15.31
N ALA A 266 36.54 3.34 14.76
CA ALA A 266 35.69 2.44 13.99
C ALA A 266 34.66 1.75 14.90
N VAL A 267 33.46 1.50 14.38
CA VAL A 267 32.48 0.67 15.07
C VAL A 267 33.01 -0.76 15.27
N HIS A 268 32.46 -1.50 16.21
CA HIS A 268 32.87 -2.89 16.44
C HIS A 268 31.73 -3.82 16.87
N SER A 269 31.98 -5.13 16.66
CA SER A 269 31.10 -6.21 17.09
C SER A 269 30.98 -6.28 18.62
N PRO A 270 29.83 -6.71 19.17
CA PRO A 270 29.67 -6.99 20.59
C PRO A 270 30.42 -8.27 21.04
N TRP A 271 30.99 -9.04 20.11
CA TRP A 271 31.69 -10.30 20.38
C TRP A 271 33.16 -10.25 19.95
N PRO A 272 33.98 -11.25 20.33
CA PRO A 272 35.36 -11.40 19.83
C PRO A 272 35.48 -11.71 18.32
N LEU A 273 34.36 -12.02 17.66
CA LEU A 273 34.27 -12.27 16.22
C LEU A 273 33.36 -11.22 15.58
N VAL A 274 33.63 -10.86 14.31
CA VAL A 274 32.87 -9.82 13.58
C VAL A 274 31.44 -10.24 13.22
N ASN A 275 31.01 -11.45 13.55
CA ASN A 275 29.67 -11.95 13.29
C ASN A 275 29.22 -12.92 14.40
N HIS A 276 27.91 -13.12 14.50
CA HIS A 276 27.36 -14.17 15.37
C HIS A 276 27.72 -15.55 14.79
N THR A 277 28.19 -16.49 15.63
CA THR A 277 28.72 -17.79 15.19
C THR A 277 27.71 -18.63 14.40
N ARG A 278 26.43 -18.60 14.78
CA ARG A 278 25.29 -19.21 14.04
C ARG A 278 25.16 -18.77 12.57
N GLN A 279 25.74 -17.64 12.16
CA GLN A 279 25.69 -17.15 10.77
C GLN A 279 27.01 -17.38 10.01
N SER A 280 28.05 -17.94 10.63
CA SER A 280 29.38 -18.07 10.00
C SER A 280 29.35 -18.94 8.74
N ALA A 281 28.57 -20.02 8.74
CA ALA A 281 28.42 -20.88 7.56
C ALA A 281 27.76 -20.16 6.38
N ALA A 282 26.79 -19.29 6.65
CA ALA A 282 26.13 -18.49 5.62
C ALA A 282 27.05 -17.39 5.06
N LEU A 283 28.01 -16.92 5.85
CA LEU A 283 28.98 -15.89 5.47
C LEU A 283 30.28 -16.45 4.87
N ALA A 284 30.38 -17.77 4.66
CA ALA A 284 31.63 -18.43 4.28
C ALA A 284 32.24 -17.91 2.97
N GLU A 285 31.40 -17.55 2.00
CA GLU A 285 31.79 -17.07 0.67
C GLU A 285 32.07 -15.55 0.62
N LEU A 286 31.67 -14.81 1.65
CA LEU A 286 31.84 -13.36 1.70
C LEU A 286 33.28 -12.88 1.48
N PRO A 287 34.35 -13.57 1.95
CA PRO A 287 35.73 -13.15 1.69
C PRO A 287 36.07 -13.08 0.20
N GLU A 288 35.58 -14.01 -0.61
CA GLU A 288 35.83 -14.02 -2.05
C GLU A 288 35.09 -12.89 -2.75
N ILE A 289 33.85 -12.61 -2.35
CA ILE A 289 33.07 -11.50 -2.88
C ILE A 289 33.70 -10.15 -2.52
N LEU A 290 34.14 -9.97 -1.26
CA LEU A 290 34.83 -8.74 -0.83
C LEU A 290 36.11 -8.48 -1.65
N ALA A 291 36.86 -9.53 -1.98
CA ALA A 291 38.09 -9.40 -2.76
C ALA A 291 37.85 -8.83 -4.17
N GLN A 292 36.67 -9.09 -4.77
CA GLN A 292 36.26 -8.52 -6.06
C GLN A 292 36.07 -7.00 -6.00
N HIS A 293 35.89 -6.45 -4.80
CA HIS A 293 35.67 -5.04 -4.52
C HIS A 293 36.85 -4.37 -3.80
N GLU A 294 38.05 -4.95 -3.90
CA GLU A 294 39.27 -4.46 -3.23
C GLU A 294 39.14 -4.40 -1.70
N LEU A 295 38.32 -5.27 -1.11
CA LEU A 295 38.11 -5.40 0.33
C LEU A 295 38.53 -6.80 0.83
N SER A 296 38.73 -6.92 2.13
CA SER A 296 39.05 -8.18 2.80
C SER A 296 38.28 -8.32 4.11
N THR A 297 38.33 -9.50 4.73
CA THR A 297 37.75 -9.70 6.07
C THR A 297 38.40 -8.82 7.14
N LYS A 298 39.59 -8.26 6.88
CA LYS A 298 40.23 -7.28 7.77
C LYS A 298 39.56 -5.92 7.73
N ASP A 299 38.76 -5.62 6.72
CA ASP A 299 38.06 -4.34 6.57
C ASP A 299 36.66 -4.38 7.21
N VAL A 300 36.18 -5.57 7.57
CA VAL A 300 34.90 -5.80 8.23
C VAL A 300 34.98 -5.42 9.72
N ALA A 301 34.02 -4.64 10.17
CA ALA A 301 33.77 -4.32 11.58
C ALA A 301 32.68 -5.21 12.16
N PHE A 302 31.62 -5.46 11.40
CA PHE A 302 30.52 -6.34 11.77
C PHE A 302 29.79 -6.86 10.52
N ALA A 303 29.28 -8.09 10.54
CA ALA A 303 28.48 -8.65 9.45
C ALA A 303 27.38 -9.60 9.96
N TRP A 304 26.23 -9.57 9.28
CA TRP A 304 25.10 -10.48 9.52
C TRP A 304 24.38 -10.82 8.21
N THR A 305 23.48 -11.80 8.27
CA THR A 305 22.67 -12.23 7.12
C THR A 305 21.18 -12.04 7.36
N PHE A 306 20.44 -11.88 6.28
CA PHE A 306 18.99 -12.05 6.24
C PHE A 306 18.59 -12.67 4.89
N THR A 307 17.45 -13.36 4.89
CA THR A 307 16.87 -13.98 3.70
C THR A 307 15.54 -13.31 3.39
N THR A 308 15.35 -12.81 2.17
CA THR A 308 14.08 -12.19 1.74
C THR A 308 12.99 -13.25 1.56
N GLY A 309 11.73 -12.89 1.83
CA GLY A 309 10.59 -13.80 1.68
C GLY A 309 10.14 -13.98 0.23
N ALA A 310 9.20 -14.90 0.00
CA ALA A 310 8.48 -15.03 -1.26
C ALA A 310 7.43 -13.91 -1.40
N VAL A 311 7.41 -13.25 -2.56
CA VAL A 311 6.57 -12.06 -2.78
C VAL A 311 5.54 -12.33 -3.88
N THR A 312 5.97 -12.76 -5.07
CA THR A 312 5.09 -12.94 -6.23
C THR A 312 4.47 -14.34 -6.33
N ARG A 313 5.03 -15.30 -5.58
CA ARG A 313 4.79 -16.75 -5.75
C ARG A 313 3.34 -17.18 -5.61
N ASP A 314 2.58 -16.52 -4.74
CA ASP A 314 1.16 -16.86 -4.55
C ASP A 314 0.32 -16.50 -5.78
N LEU A 315 0.52 -15.31 -6.35
CA LEU A 315 -0.19 -14.90 -7.57
C LEU A 315 0.25 -15.75 -8.77
N GLU A 316 1.55 -16.08 -8.87
CA GLU A 316 2.06 -17.01 -9.89
C GLU A 316 1.37 -18.38 -9.79
N ALA A 317 1.32 -18.97 -8.59
CA ALA A 317 0.72 -20.28 -8.36
C ALA A 317 -0.79 -20.30 -8.59
N LEU A 318 -1.52 -19.27 -8.14
CA LEU A 318 -2.96 -19.15 -8.36
C LEU A 318 -3.28 -18.95 -9.83
N ARG A 319 -2.51 -18.11 -10.54
CA ARG A 319 -2.64 -17.97 -11.99
C ARG A 319 -2.39 -19.30 -12.68
N ALA A 320 -1.30 -20.01 -12.38
CA ALA A 320 -1.05 -21.34 -12.93
C ALA A 320 -2.23 -22.30 -12.66
N GLY A 321 -2.81 -22.25 -11.46
CA GLY A 321 -4.00 -23.01 -11.06
C GLY A 321 -5.22 -22.74 -11.93
N LEU A 322 -5.49 -21.47 -12.24
CA LEU A 322 -6.56 -21.08 -13.18
C LEU A 322 -6.34 -21.65 -14.58
N TYR A 323 -5.09 -21.88 -15.00
CA TYR A 323 -4.78 -22.53 -16.29
C TYR A 323 -4.64 -24.06 -16.20
N GLY A 324 -4.88 -24.66 -15.03
CA GLY A 324 -4.89 -26.12 -14.84
C GLY A 324 -3.53 -26.71 -14.48
N HIS A 325 -2.62 -25.88 -13.96
CA HIS A 325 -1.26 -26.27 -13.61
C HIS A 325 -0.93 -26.01 -12.14
N GLY A 326 0.11 -26.69 -11.66
CA GLY A 326 0.63 -26.52 -10.31
C GLY A 326 -0.32 -27.00 -9.20
N PRO A 327 -0.03 -26.63 -7.94
CA PRO A 327 -0.75 -27.10 -6.76
C PRO A 327 -2.25 -26.75 -6.75
N PHE A 328 -2.63 -25.68 -7.46
CA PHE A 328 -4.00 -25.16 -7.54
C PHE A 328 -4.72 -25.53 -8.85
N ALA A 329 -4.25 -26.51 -9.61
CA ALA A 329 -4.81 -26.90 -10.92
C ALA A 329 -6.33 -27.17 -10.92
N ARG A 330 -6.92 -27.51 -9.77
CA ARG A 330 -8.38 -27.69 -9.61
C ARG A 330 -9.18 -26.42 -9.96
N LEU A 331 -8.61 -25.24 -9.75
CA LEU A 331 -9.26 -23.95 -9.98
C LEU A 331 -9.71 -23.80 -11.43
N ALA A 332 -8.96 -24.33 -12.41
CA ALA A 332 -9.34 -24.28 -13.82
C ALA A 332 -10.69 -24.95 -14.11
N LYS A 333 -11.00 -26.04 -13.39
CA LYS A 333 -12.26 -26.79 -13.53
C LYS A 333 -13.39 -26.14 -12.72
N GLU A 334 -13.09 -25.67 -11.52
CA GLU A 334 -14.07 -25.06 -10.61
C GLU A 334 -14.52 -23.67 -11.09
N PHE A 335 -13.63 -22.95 -11.77
CA PHE A 335 -13.84 -21.61 -12.31
C PHE A 335 -13.51 -21.62 -13.81
N PRO A 336 -14.40 -22.14 -14.67
CA PRO A 336 -14.19 -22.09 -16.12
C PRO A 336 -14.18 -20.63 -16.61
N PRO A 337 -13.50 -20.32 -17.73
CA PRO A 337 -13.31 -18.95 -18.21
C PRO A 337 -14.55 -18.45 -18.97
N GLU A 338 -15.71 -18.47 -18.32
CA GLU A 338 -17.00 -18.14 -18.92
C GLU A 338 -17.54 -16.84 -18.35
N LEU A 339 -18.00 -15.95 -19.24
CA LEU A 339 -18.80 -14.80 -18.86
C LEU A 339 -20.26 -15.23 -18.73
N THR A 340 -20.92 -14.75 -17.68
CA THR A 340 -22.37 -14.81 -17.57
C THR A 340 -22.90 -13.40 -17.75
N THR A 341 -23.39 -13.09 -18.95
CA THR A 341 -24.14 -11.85 -19.20
C THR A 341 -25.45 -11.91 -18.42
N LEU A 342 -25.88 -10.75 -17.90
CA LEU A 342 -27.07 -10.71 -17.05
C LEU A 342 -28.35 -10.94 -17.87
N PRO A 343 -29.39 -11.55 -17.26
CA PRO A 343 -30.62 -11.91 -17.94
C PRO A 343 -31.45 -10.68 -18.32
N GLY A 344 -31.80 -10.55 -19.61
CA GLY A 344 -33.07 -10.00 -20.08
C GLY A 344 -33.50 -8.60 -19.60
N VAL A 345 -33.00 -7.50 -20.21
CA VAL A 345 -33.44 -6.10 -20.02
C VAL A 345 -34.86 -5.77 -20.57
N ASP A 346 -35.85 -6.65 -20.42
CA ASP A 346 -37.22 -6.38 -20.90
C ASP A 346 -38.16 -5.93 -19.76
N ASP A 347 -38.51 -4.64 -19.73
CA ASP A 347 -39.73 -4.18 -19.07
C ASP A 347 -40.81 -3.94 -20.14
N LYS A 348 -41.58 -5.00 -20.46
CA LYS A 348 -42.72 -4.97 -21.39
C LYS A 348 -43.82 -3.96 -21.01
N THR A 349 -43.67 -3.23 -19.90
CA THR A 349 -44.67 -2.28 -19.38
C THR A 349 -44.30 -0.81 -19.57
N ALA A 350 -43.09 -0.49 -20.04
CA ALA A 350 -42.68 0.90 -20.29
C ALA A 350 -43.39 1.47 -21.54
N LYS A 351 -44.04 2.64 -21.38
CA LYS A 351 -44.73 3.34 -22.48
C LYS A 351 -43.72 3.91 -23.47
N ALA A 352 -43.85 3.47 -24.73
CA ALA A 352 -43.19 3.99 -25.95
C ALA A 352 -41.65 3.86 -25.97
N ASN A 353 -41.15 2.75 -26.50
CA ASN A 353 -39.71 2.51 -26.70
C ASN A 353 -39.11 3.48 -27.75
N ALA A 354 -38.22 4.36 -27.31
CA ALA A 354 -37.33 5.14 -28.18
C ALA A 354 -35.98 4.41 -28.46
N TYR A 355 -35.70 3.29 -27.78
CA TYR A 355 -34.46 2.52 -27.91
C TYR A 355 -34.75 1.03 -28.18
N PRO A 356 -34.08 0.38 -29.16
CA PRO A 356 -34.33 -1.00 -29.55
C PRO A 356 -33.86 -2.03 -28.52
N THR A 357 -34.47 -3.22 -28.64
CA THR A 357 -34.60 -4.32 -27.67
C THR A 357 -33.51 -5.40 -27.79
N ASN A 358 -32.22 -5.07 -27.68
CA ASN A 358 -31.23 -6.07 -27.30
C ASN A 358 -31.11 -6.04 -25.77
N VAL A 359 -31.46 -7.15 -25.14
CA VAL A 359 -31.65 -7.29 -23.71
C VAL A 359 -30.36 -7.57 -22.94
N HIS A 360 -29.20 -7.50 -23.60
CA HIS A 360 -27.88 -7.78 -23.02
C HIS A 360 -26.87 -6.63 -23.17
N VAL A 361 -27.26 -5.53 -23.83
CA VAL A 361 -26.41 -4.33 -24.01
C VAL A 361 -27.12 -3.06 -23.56
N VAL A 362 -26.34 -2.08 -23.10
CA VAL A 362 -26.82 -0.73 -22.72
C VAL A 362 -26.38 0.27 -23.78
N PRO A 363 -27.29 0.84 -24.59
CA PRO A 363 -26.90 1.79 -25.64
C PRO A 363 -26.15 2.99 -25.06
N ALA A 364 -25.05 3.40 -25.71
CA ALA A 364 -24.20 4.49 -25.21
C ALA A 364 -24.98 5.80 -25.04
N LYS A 365 -25.99 6.04 -25.90
CA LYS A 365 -26.88 7.20 -25.86
C LYS A 365 -27.62 7.34 -24.52
N VAL A 366 -28.03 6.23 -23.90
CA VAL A 366 -28.76 6.28 -22.62
C VAL A 366 -27.86 6.79 -21.49
N LEU A 367 -26.63 6.27 -21.40
CA LEU A 367 -25.67 6.75 -20.42
C LEU A 367 -25.16 8.16 -20.75
N GLN A 368 -25.07 8.52 -22.03
CA GLN A 368 -24.73 9.88 -22.46
C GLN A 368 -25.76 10.91 -21.95
N ASP A 369 -27.05 10.61 -22.06
CA ASP A 369 -28.12 11.47 -21.56
C ASP A 369 -28.09 11.55 -20.03
N LEU A 370 -27.82 10.43 -19.34
CA LEU A 370 -27.63 10.42 -17.89
C LEU A 370 -26.44 11.30 -17.44
N VAL A 371 -25.30 11.24 -18.15
CA VAL A 371 -24.13 12.09 -17.86
C VAL A 371 -24.46 13.57 -18.12
N LYS A 372 -25.24 13.90 -19.14
CA LYS A 372 -25.66 15.29 -19.42
C LYS A 372 -26.64 15.83 -18.36
N ASP A 373 -27.63 15.03 -17.97
CA ASP A 373 -28.72 15.45 -17.09
C ASP A 373 -28.32 15.36 -15.60
N PHE A 374 -27.45 14.42 -15.24
CA PHE A 374 -27.10 14.08 -13.86
C PHE A 374 -25.59 13.94 -13.61
N GLY A 375 -24.73 14.31 -14.56
CA GLY A 375 -23.27 14.18 -14.41
C GLY A 375 -22.71 14.87 -13.17
N PHE A 376 -23.35 15.95 -12.71
CA PHE A 376 -22.99 16.61 -11.44
C PHE A 376 -23.25 15.74 -10.20
N ALA A 377 -24.25 14.85 -10.24
CA ALA A 377 -24.61 13.94 -9.14
C ALA A 377 -23.75 12.65 -9.15
N LEU A 378 -23.14 12.31 -10.29
CA LEU A 378 -22.17 11.23 -10.43
C LEU A 378 -20.73 11.69 -10.14
N GLY A 379 -20.51 12.98 -9.88
CA GLY A 379 -19.17 13.61 -9.85
C GLY A 379 -18.17 12.92 -8.92
N ASP A 380 -18.57 12.55 -7.70
CA ASP A 380 -17.66 11.90 -6.74
C ASP A 380 -17.39 10.41 -7.09
N ALA A 381 -18.33 9.73 -7.75
CA ALA A 381 -18.23 8.30 -8.06
C ALA A 381 -17.70 7.99 -9.48
N ALA A 382 -17.77 8.98 -10.39
CA ALA A 382 -17.31 8.86 -11.78
C ALA A 382 -16.18 9.85 -12.12
N GLY A 383 -15.81 10.75 -11.19
CA GLY A 383 -14.77 11.75 -11.40
C GLY A 383 -15.13 12.88 -12.38
N ILE A 384 -16.43 13.04 -12.71
CA ILE A 384 -16.89 13.97 -13.77
C ILE A 384 -17.23 15.34 -13.18
N THR A 385 -16.52 16.38 -13.63
CA THR A 385 -16.86 17.78 -13.29
C THR A 385 -17.99 18.32 -14.17
N ALA A 386 -18.72 19.33 -13.68
CA ALA A 386 -19.80 19.96 -14.45
C ALA A 386 -19.32 20.58 -15.78
N SER A 387 -18.09 21.11 -15.82
CA SER A 387 -17.49 21.68 -17.03
C SER A 387 -17.00 20.63 -18.04
N GLY A 388 -16.63 19.45 -17.55
CA GLY A 388 -16.11 18.36 -18.37
C GLY A 388 -17.17 17.36 -18.86
N ALA A 389 -18.36 17.36 -18.25
CA ALA A 389 -19.46 16.45 -18.60
C ALA A 389 -19.84 16.49 -20.10
N GLY A 390 -19.79 17.67 -20.73
CA GLY A 390 -20.02 17.83 -22.17
C GLY A 390 -18.97 17.10 -23.01
N THR A 391 -17.69 17.28 -22.71
CA THR A 391 -16.59 16.62 -23.42
C THR A 391 -16.62 15.11 -23.23
N VAL A 392 -16.91 14.62 -22.01
CA VAL A 392 -17.09 13.18 -21.75
C VAL A 392 -18.24 12.65 -22.59
N ALA A 393 -19.39 13.32 -22.57
CA ALA A 393 -20.56 12.91 -23.33
C ALA A 393 -20.30 12.92 -24.84
N ASP A 394 -19.54 13.89 -25.37
CA ASP A 394 -19.15 13.92 -26.78
C ASP A 394 -18.19 12.78 -27.14
N ALA A 395 -17.24 12.45 -26.26
CA ALA A 395 -16.36 11.30 -26.43
C ALA A 395 -17.13 9.97 -26.45
N MET A 396 -18.24 9.86 -25.71
CA MET A 396 -19.12 8.68 -25.73
C MET A 396 -19.77 8.41 -27.10
N ASN A 397 -19.80 9.38 -28.03
CA ASN A 397 -20.27 9.12 -29.39
C ASN A 397 -19.44 8.05 -30.13
N ASN A 398 -18.21 7.76 -29.66
CA ASN A 398 -17.36 6.70 -30.22
C ASN A 398 -17.70 5.30 -29.67
N ILE A 399 -18.60 5.19 -28.68
CA ILE A 399 -19.03 3.94 -28.07
C ILE A 399 -20.34 3.50 -28.73
N ALA A 400 -20.46 2.24 -29.12
CA ALA A 400 -21.70 1.67 -29.64
C ALA A 400 -22.67 1.40 -28.47
N TYR A 401 -22.21 0.63 -27.49
CA TYR A 401 -22.96 0.22 -26.32
C TYR A 401 -22.02 -0.24 -25.21
N PHE A 402 -22.59 -0.50 -24.04
CA PHE A 402 -21.92 -1.08 -22.89
C PHE A 402 -22.44 -2.49 -22.63
N VAL A 403 -21.55 -3.39 -22.20
CA VAL A 403 -21.86 -4.74 -21.77
C VAL A 403 -21.71 -4.81 -20.26
N VAL A 404 -22.67 -5.43 -19.58
CA VAL A 404 -22.62 -5.68 -18.13
C VAL A 404 -22.88 -7.16 -17.86
N GLY A 405 -22.11 -7.73 -16.95
CA GLY A 405 -22.22 -9.15 -16.65
C GLY A 405 -21.42 -9.53 -15.43
N THR A 406 -21.24 -10.83 -15.25
CA THR A 406 -20.43 -11.41 -14.18
C THR A 406 -19.47 -12.46 -14.71
N VAL A 407 -18.35 -12.63 -14.02
CA VAL A 407 -17.45 -13.78 -14.20
C VAL A 407 -17.27 -14.48 -12.86
N ARG A 408 -17.30 -15.81 -12.86
CA ARG A 408 -17.19 -16.59 -11.62
C ARG A 408 -15.72 -16.81 -11.26
N GLY A 409 -15.31 -16.44 -10.05
CA GLY A 409 -13.94 -16.57 -9.57
C GLY A 409 -13.81 -17.07 -8.14
N PRO A 410 -12.61 -17.47 -7.70
CA PRO A 410 -12.34 -17.83 -6.31
C PRO A 410 -12.22 -16.58 -5.43
N ASN A 411 -12.98 -16.55 -4.34
CA ASN A 411 -12.87 -15.56 -3.26
C ASN A 411 -12.02 -16.13 -2.12
N LEU A 412 -10.75 -15.74 -2.02
CA LEU A 412 -9.85 -16.19 -0.94
C LEU A 412 -10.03 -15.36 0.35
N LEU A 413 -10.78 -14.28 0.27
CA LEU A 413 -11.21 -13.46 1.41
C LEU A 413 -12.62 -13.84 1.88
N ALA A 414 -13.11 -15.03 1.52
CA ALA A 414 -14.40 -15.51 1.97
C ALA A 414 -14.44 -15.68 3.50
N ASP A 415 -15.60 -15.38 4.08
CA ASP A 415 -15.88 -15.49 5.51
C ASP A 415 -15.62 -16.90 6.05
N ARG A 416 -14.81 -16.97 7.11
CA ARG A 416 -14.45 -18.21 7.83
C ARG A 416 -15.16 -18.36 9.17
N ASP A 417 -15.54 -17.27 9.80
CA ASP A 417 -16.08 -17.29 11.16
C ASP A 417 -17.62 -17.17 11.22
N GLY A 418 -18.24 -16.85 10.08
CA GLY A 418 -19.68 -16.75 9.91
C GLY A 418 -20.25 -15.39 10.31
N HIS A 419 -19.41 -14.36 10.47
CA HIS A 419 -19.84 -13.01 10.86
C HIS A 419 -20.21 -12.11 9.66
N ALA A 420 -19.94 -12.55 8.43
CA ALA A 420 -20.27 -11.78 7.24
C ALA A 420 -21.79 -11.71 6.99
N ARG A 421 -22.19 -10.64 6.30
CA ARG A 421 -23.60 -10.29 6.10
C ARG A 421 -24.22 -11.09 4.93
N PRO A 422 -25.51 -11.47 4.97
CA PRO A 422 -26.22 -11.97 3.80
C PRO A 422 -26.13 -10.99 2.62
N GLY A 423 -25.55 -11.44 1.50
CA GLY A 423 -25.28 -10.62 0.31
C GLY A 423 -23.83 -10.10 0.19
N TYR A 424 -23.02 -10.23 1.25
CA TYR A 424 -21.59 -9.94 1.28
C TYR A 424 -20.86 -11.15 1.88
N PRO A 425 -20.32 -12.06 1.07
CA PRO A 425 -19.81 -13.37 1.54
C PRO A 425 -18.47 -13.30 2.31
N ALA A 426 -18.09 -12.11 2.78
CA ALA A 426 -16.81 -11.78 3.38
C ALA A 426 -16.93 -10.48 4.18
N ASP A 427 -16.17 -10.36 5.27
CA ASP A 427 -16.04 -9.18 6.11
C ASP A 427 -14.59 -8.62 6.09
N ASP A 428 -14.25 -7.70 7.01
CA ASP A 428 -13.08 -6.80 6.94
C ASP A 428 -11.85 -7.23 7.75
N ASP A 429 -11.81 -8.48 8.23
CA ASP A 429 -10.66 -9.04 8.94
C ASP A 429 -10.06 -10.30 8.27
N GLU A 430 -10.62 -10.74 7.13
CA GLU A 430 -10.12 -11.91 6.42
C GLU A 430 -8.78 -11.67 5.74
N ILE A 431 -7.91 -12.68 5.77
CA ILE A 431 -6.62 -12.71 5.07
C ILE A 431 -6.51 -14.01 4.28
N TRP A 432 -5.73 -14.06 3.21
CA TRP A 432 -5.54 -15.29 2.43
C TRP A 432 -4.94 -16.41 3.31
N ASP A 433 -5.57 -17.58 3.25
CA ASP A 433 -5.09 -18.80 3.89
C ASP A 433 -4.87 -19.87 2.83
N LEU A 434 -3.60 -20.03 2.45
CA LEU A 434 -3.17 -20.95 1.41
C LEU A 434 -1.78 -21.49 1.70
N ASP A 435 -1.49 -22.66 1.16
CA ASP A 435 -0.20 -23.34 1.21
C ASP A 435 0.13 -23.88 -0.18
N ARG A 436 1.20 -23.32 -0.77
CA ARG A 436 1.68 -23.68 -2.11
C ARG A 436 2.28 -25.08 -2.17
N ALA A 437 2.79 -25.64 -1.06
CA ALA A 437 3.39 -26.96 -1.03
C ALA A 437 2.33 -28.07 -1.05
N THR A 438 1.24 -27.89 -0.29
CA THR A 438 0.14 -28.87 -0.21
C THR A 438 -0.96 -28.62 -1.25
N GLY A 439 -1.01 -27.41 -1.82
CA GLY A 439 -2.11 -26.96 -2.68
C GLY A 439 -3.38 -26.63 -1.89
N PHE A 440 -3.32 -26.54 -0.56
CA PHE A 440 -4.42 -26.07 0.26
C PHE A 440 -4.69 -24.58 0.01
N ALA A 441 -5.96 -24.20 -0.11
CA ALA A 441 -6.40 -22.81 -0.12
C ALA A 441 -7.85 -22.79 0.34
N PHE A 442 -8.18 -21.91 1.29
CA PHE A 442 -9.56 -21.62 1.64
C PHE A 442 -10.12 -20.58 0.67
N TYR A 443 -11.24 -20.91 0.02
CA TYR A 443 -11.98 -19.98 -0.83
C TYR A 443 -13.44 -20.41 -0.97
N GLN A 444 -14.29 -19.46 -1.34
CA GLN A 444 -15.65 -19.70 -1.81
C GLN A 444 -15.81 -19.18 -3.24
N PRO A 445 -16.76 -19.72 -4.03
CA PRO A 445 -17.07 -19.12 -5.33
C PRO A 445 -17.74 -17.76 -5.16
N GLN A 446 -17.36 -16.79 -6.00
CA GLN A 446 -18.02 -15.50 -6.09
C GLN A 446 -18.30 -15.13 -7.55
N ASP A 447 -19.34 -14.34 -7.75
CA ASP A 447 -19.61 -13.67 -9.03
C ASP A 447 -18.96 -12.28 -8.99
N ILE A 448 -18.14 -11.97 -10.00
CA ILE A 448 -17.38 -10.71 -10.12
C ILE A 448 -18.08 -9.86 -11.19
N PRO A 449 -18.76 -8.77 -10.83
CA PRO A 449 -19.42 -7.90 -11.79
C PRO A 449 -18.41 -7.17 -12.66
N PHE A 450 -18.60 -7.19 -13.97
CA PHE A 450 -17.79 -6.45 -14.93
C PHE A 450 -18.66 -5.51 -15.78
N MET A 451 -18.01 -4.49 -16.34
CA MET A 451 -18.59 -3.60 -17.34
C MET A 451 -17.58 -3.38 -18.45
N CYS A 452 -18.02 -3.41 -19.72
CA CYS A 452 -17.19 -3.10 -20.88
C CYS A 452 -17.86 -2.03 -21.76
N ALA A 453 -17.07 -1.12 -22.30
CA ALA A 453 -17.48 -0.14 -23.31
C ALA A 453 -17.00 -0.59 -24.70
N ILE A 454 -17.93 -0.75 -25.65
CA ILE A 454 -17.64 -1.31 -26.97
C ILE A 454 -17.49 -0.19 -28.01
N PRO A 455 -16.36 -0.10 -28.74
CA PRO A 455 -16.18 0.88 -29.81
C PRO A 455 -17.16 0.69 -30.98
N ARG A 456 -17.38 1.75 -31.75
CA ARG A 456 -18.20 1.71 -32.98
C ARG A 456 -17.47 1.09 -34.17
N SER A 457 -17.89 -0.10 -34.59
CA SER A 457 -17.34 -0.80 -35.77
C SER A 457 -17.44 0.02 -37.08
N ASP A 458 -18.53 0.79 -37.26
CA ASP A 458 -18.78 1.63 -38.44
C ASP A 458 -17.84 2.84 -38.57
N ARG A 459 -17.10 3.18 -37.50
CA ARG A 459 -16.20 4.35 -37.46
C ARG A 459 -14.73 3.98 -37.40
N VAL A 460 -14.41 2.87 -36.75
CA VAL A 460 -13.03 2.43 -36.57
C VAL A 460 -12.42 2.01 -37.92
N SER A 461 -13.13 1.24 -38.74
CA SER A 461 -12.66 0.84 -40.09
C SER A 461 -12.38 2.00 -41.07
N GLN A 462 -12.84 3.22 -40.76
CA GLN A 462 -12.67 4.42 -41.60
C GLN A 462 -11.47 5.29 -41.19
N THR A 463 -10.80 4.97 -40.07
CA THR A 463 -9.73 5.81 -39.49
C THR A 463 -8.37 5.11 -39.59
N ARG A 464 -7.30 5.84 -39.93
CA ARG A 464 -5.99 5.22 -40.23
C ARG A 464 -5.40 4.56 -38.99
N GLY A 465 -5.19 3.23 -39.07
CA GLY A 465 -4.41 2.48 -38.08
C GLY A 465 -5.20 1.93 -36.89
N THR A 466 -6.53 2.01 -36.90
CA THR A 466 -7.39 1.45 -35.86
C THR A 466 -8.01 0.12 -36.33
N LYS A 467 -8.18 -0.83 -35.41
CA LYS A 467 -8.59 -2.22 -35.71
C LYS A 467 -10.09 -2.39 -35.44
N GLY A 468 -10.83 -2.98 -36.37
CA GLY A 468 -12.24 -3.34 -36.17
C GLY A 468 -12.43 -4.53 -35.21
N PRO A 469 -13.68 -4.97 -34.99
CA PRO A 469 -13.97 -6.12 -34.12
C PRO A 469 -13.27 -7.42 -34.61
N PRO A 470 -12.83 -8.32 -33.71
CA PRO A 470 -12.84 -8.14 -32.26
C PRO A 470 -11.82 -7.09 -31.82
N PHE A 471 -12.30 -6.12 -31.03
CA PHE A 471 -11.51 -5.01 -30.54
C PHE A 471 -10.47 -5.48 -29.52
N ASP A 472 -9.31 -4.81 -29.57
CA ASP A 472 -8.30 -4.91 -28.52
C ASP A 472 -8.86 -4.35 -27.20
N VAL A 473 -8.38 -4.85 -26.06
CA VAL A 473 -8.99 -4.59 -24.75
C VAL A 473 -8.02 -3.90 -23.80
N THR A 474 -8.45 -2.81 -23.19
CA THR A 474 -7.82 -2.23 -22.00
C THR A 474 -8.59 -2.65 -20.75
N ILE A 475 -7.90 -3.24 -19.79
CA ILE A 475 -8.42 -3.49 -18.44
C ILE A 475 -8.20 -2.25 -17.58
N TYR A 476 -9.29 -1.56 -17.24
CA TYR A 476 -9.27 -0.38 -16.39
C TYR A 476 -9.48 -0.75 -14.91
N HIS A 477 -8.63 -0.18 -14.05
CA HIS A 477 -8.73 -0.27 -12.60
C HIS A 477 -9.06 1.13 -12.03
N HIS A 478 -10.12 1.25 -11.23
CA HIS A 478 -10.60 2.54 -10.71
C HIS A 478 -9.88 2.98 -9.42
N GLY A 479 -10.07 4.24 -9.03
CA GLY A 479 -9.48 4.83 -7.82
C GLY A 479 -10.11 4.35 -6.51
N LEU A 480 -9.47 4.69 -5.39
CA LEU A 480 -9.99 4.42 -4.04
C LEU A 480 -11.31 5.19 -3.84
N THR A 481 -12.28 4.60 -3.14
CA THR A 481 -13.65 5.14 -2.94
C THR A 481 -14.56 5.18 -4.17
N SER A 482 -14.03 4.84 -5.34
CA SER A 482 -14.75 4.84 -6.61
C SER A 482 -15.38 3.47 -6.92
N ALA A 483 -15.83 3.27 -8.15
CA ALA A 483 -16.39 2.03 -8.66
C ALA A 483 -16.09 1.87 -10.15
N ARG A 484 -16.47 0.72 -10.72
CA ARG A 484 -16.34 0.39 -12.15
C ARG A 484 -16.92 1.45 -13.12
N ILE A 485 -17.86 2.28 -12.66
CA ILE A 485 -18.43 3.35 -13.49
C ILE A 485 -17.45 4.49 -13.81
N GLU A 486 -16.33 4.60 -13.08
CA GLU A 486 -15.28 5.61 -13.33
C GLU A 486 -14.77 5.57 -14.77
N MET A 487 -14.78 4.39 -15.40
CA MET A 487 -14.32 4.26 -16.78
C MET A 487 -15.09 5.11 -17.80
N ILE A 488 -16.33 5.49 -17.48
CA ILE A 488 -17.18 6.30 -18.35
C ILE A 488 -16.50 7.66 -18.66
N GLY A 489 -15.69 8.19 -17.75
CA GLY A 489 -14.98 9.46 -17.93
C GLY A 489 -14.05 9.52 -19.14
N PHE A 490 -13.53 8.38 -19.61
CA PHE A 490 -12.50 8.34 -20.67
C PHE A 490 -12.63 7.18 -21.66
N ALA A 491 -13.50 6.19 -21.41
CA ALA A 491 -13.69 5.05 -22.33
C ALA A 491 -14.04 5.48 -23.76
N GLY A 492 -14.74 6.61 -23.91
CA GLY A 492 -15.04 7.19 -25.22
C GLY A 492 -13.81 7.66 -26.00
N VAL A 493 -12.74 8.10 -25.30
CA VAL A 493 -11.47 8.44 -25.94
C VAL A 493 -10.74 7.18 -26.39
N LEU A 494 -10.72 6.12 -25.59
CA LEU A 494 -10.11 4.84 -26.00
C LEU A 494 -10.86 4.20 -27.18
N ALA A 495 -12.20 4.27 -27.15
CA ALA A 495 -13.04 3.78 -28.24
C ALA A 495 -12.77 4.52 -29.57
N ARG A 496 -12.40 5.79 -29.51
CA ARG A 496 -11.94 6.58 -30.68
C ARG A 496 -10.73 5.94 -31.37
N PHE A 497 -9.87 5.23 -30.63
CA PHE A 497 -8.71 4.50 -31.14
C PHE A 497 -9.00 3.01 -31.44
N GLY A 498 -10.26 2.56 -31.35
CA GLY A 498 -10.62 1.16 -31.57
C GLY A 498 -10.25 0.23 -30.42
N VAL A 499 -10.24 0.74 -29.19
CA VAL A 499 -9.93 -0.05 -27.99
C VAL A 499 -11.16 -0.14 -27.09
N ALA A 500 -11.59 -1.36 -26.79
CA ALA A 500 -12.64 -1.62 -25.80
C ALA A 500 -12.08 -1.44 -24.38
N THR A 501 -12.85 -0.82 -23.50
CA THR A 501 -12.46 -0.62 -22.10
C THR A 501 -13.30 -1.52 -21.21
N CYS A 502 -12.67 -2.42 -20.45
CA CYS A 502 -13.35 -3.33 -19.53
C CYS A 502 -12.86 -3.11 -18.10
N THR A 503 -13.73 -3.27 -17.11
CA THR A 503 -13.40 -3.01 -15.71
C THR A 503 -14.28 -3.83 -14.78
N ILE A 504 -13.77 -4.07 -13.56
CA ILE A 504 -14.48 -4.64 -12.43
C ILE A 504 -14.36 -3.67 -11.26
N ASP A 505 -15.24 -3.79 -10.26
CA ASP A 505 -14.95 -3.14 -8.99
C ASP A 505 -13.74 -3.84 -8.36
N ALA A 506 -12.83 -3.08 -7.73
CA ALA A 506 -11.87 -3.67 -6.80
C ALA A 506 -12.61 -4.38 -5.65
N TYR A 507 -11.91 -5.27 -4.95
CA TYR A 507 -12.53 -5.95 -3.81
C TYR A 507 -12.95 -4.92 -2.74
N GLY A 508 -14.09 -5.12 -2.10
CA GLY A 508 -14.69 -4.14 -1.17
C GLY A 508 -15.24 -2.86 -1.82
N HIS A 509 -15.18 -2.70 -3.15
CA HIS A 509 -15.65 -1.51 -3.86
C HIS A 509 -16.94 -1.75 -4.64
N GLY A 510 -17.65 -0.67 -4.94
CA GLY A 510 -18.87 -0.68 -5.74
C GLY A 510 -19.63 0.64 -5.63
N LEU A 511 -20.73 0.75 -6.36
CA LEU A 511 -21.53 1.97 -6.38
C LEU A 511 -22.27 2.18 -5.04
N ALA A 512 -21.64 2.94 -4.14
CA ALA A 512 -22.16 3.25 -2.81
C ALA A 512 -23.01 4.52 -2.80
N LEU A 513 -24.24 4.45 -3.33
CA LEU A 513 -25.19 5.57 -3.29
C LEU A 513 -25.96 5.58 -1.97
N PRO A 514 -26.26 6.76 -1.37
CA PRO A 514 -27.20 6.85 -0.24
C PRO A 514 -28.60 6.33 -0.63
N PRO A 515 -29.39 5.77 0.31
CA PRO A 515 -30.67 5.10 0.01
C PRO A 515 -31.67 5.96 -0.77
N GLU A 516 -31.71 7.27 -0.50
CA GLU A 516 -32.54 8.25 -1.20
C GLU A 516 -32.15 8.41 -2.68
N TYR A 517 -30.86 8.35 -2.99
CA TYR A 517 -30.33 8.44 -4.35
C TYR A 517 -30.42 7.11 -5.08
N GLN A 518 -30.27 5.97 -4.40
CA GLN A 518 -30.52 4.65 -5.00
C GLN A 518 -31.94 4.56 -5.56
N THR A 519 -32.92 4.97 -4.76
CA THR A 519 -34.34 4.94 -5.17
C THR A 519 -34.59 5.88 -6.36
N LEU A 520 -33.97 7.06 -6.35
CA LEU A 520 -34.07 8.03 -7.45
C LEU A 520 -33.39 7.53 -8.73
N ALA A 521 -32.18 6.96 -8.62
CA ALA A 521 -31.42 6.41 -9.74
C ALA A 521 -32.15 5.24 -10.38
N VAL A 522 -32.62 4.26 -9.59
CA VAL A 522 -33.44 3.14 -10.10
C VAL A 522 -34.71 3.67 -10.78
N ARG A 523 -35.39 4.66 -10.19
CA ARG A 523 -36.60 5.25 -10.76
C ARG A 523 -36.33 6.00 -12.06
N ALA A 524 -35.25 6.76 -12.14
CA ALA A 524 -34.84 7.50 -13.33
C ALA A 524 -34.50 6.52 -14.46
N LEU A 525 -33.71 5.48 -14.17
CA LEU A 525 -33.31 4.45 -15.13
C LEU A 525 -34.51 3.60 -15.59
N LYS A 526 -35.48 3.31 -14.71
CA LYS A 526 -36.79 2.74 -15.11
C LYS A 526 -37.56 3.66 -16.04
N GLY A 527 -37.49 4.98 -15.84
CA GLY A 527 -38.07 5.98 -16.73
C GLY A 527 -37.48 6.00 -18.15
N PHE A 528 -36.22 5.58 -18.30
CA PHE A 528 -35.55 5.43 -19.60
C PHE A 528 -35.74 4.04 -20.25
N GLY A 529 -36.54 3.15 -19.64
CA GLY A 529 -36.78 1.80 -20.17
C GLY A 529 -35.63 0.81 -19.95
N ILE A 530 -34.62 1.16 -19.15
CA ILE A 530 -33.43 0.32 -18.85
C ILE A 530 -33.39 -0.15 -17.39
N GLY A 531 -34.56 -0.28 -16.75
CA GLY A 531 -34.69 -0.69 -15.35
C GLY A 531 -33.90 -1.95 -14.97
N PRO A 532 -33.95 -3.05 -15.74
CA PRO A 532 -33.17 -4.24 -15.43
C PRO A 532 -31.66 -4.07 -15.63
N ALA A 533 -31.22 -3.22 -16.57
CA ALA A 533 -29.80 -2.86 -16.71
C ALA A 533 -29.31 -2.08 -15.49
N ALA A 534 -30.15 -1.22 -14.90
CA ALA A 534 -29.85 -0.58 -13.62
C ALA A 534 -29.71 -1.61 -12.49
N GLU A 535 -30.62 -2.58 -12.40
CA GLU A 535 -30.55 -3.68 -11.42
C GLU A 535 -29.31 -4.57 -11.63
N ALA A 536 -28.74 -4.61 -12.84
CA ALA A 536 -27.49 -5.27 -13.19
C ALA A 536 -26.23 -4.41 -12.89
N MET A 537 -26.33 -3.09 -13.02
CA MET A 537 -25.23 -2.14 -12.80
C MET A 537 -25.06 -1.73 -11.33
N LEU A 538 -26.06 -1.94 -10.48
CA LEU A 538 -26.04 -1.56 -9.07
C LEU A 538 -25.31 -2.55 -8.14
N PRO A 539 -25.39 -3.88 -8.32
CA PRO A 539 -24.67 -4.82 -7.48
C PRO A 539 -23.17 -4.53 -7.51
N GLY A 540 -22.56 -4.45 -6.36
CA GLY A 540 -21.13 -4.21 -6.18
C GLY A 540 -20.67 -4.84 -4.87
N ARG A 541 -19.44 -4.53 -4.46
CA ARG A 541 -18.80 -5.11 -3.29
C ARG A 541 -18.58 -4.11 -2.16
N ALA A 542 -19.11 -2.89 -2.28
CA ALA A 542 -19.12 -1.88 -1.21
C ALA A 542 -19.91 -2.36 0.01
N ARG A 543 -19.42 -2.12 1.23
CA ARG A 543 -19.94 -2.74 2.46
C ARG A 543 -20.38 -1.70 3.49
N ASP A 544 -21.27 -2.09 4.40
CA ASP A 544 -21.55 -1.30 5.61
C ASP A 544 -20.58 -1.69 6.73
N LEU A 545 -19.54 -0.89 6.92
CA LEU A 545 -18.49 -1.08 7.92
C LEU A 545 -18.79 -0.33 9.23
N SER A 546 -20.06 0.00 9.46
CA SER A 546 -20.49 0.87 10.57
C SER A 546 -21.81 0.45 11.21
N ASN A 547 -22.49 -0.57 10.67
CA ASN A 547 -23.85 -0.94 11.06
C ASN A 547 -24.81 0.26 11.06
N THR A 548 -24.73 1.13 10.03
CA THR A 548 -25.62 2.29 9.84
C THR A 548 -26.49 2.18 8.59
N ASN A 549 -26.46 1.02 7.93
CA ASN A 549 -27.09 0.77 6.63
C ASN A 549 -26.58 1.70 5.51
N THR A 550 -25.36 2.21 5.65
CA THR A 550 -24.66 3.02 4.63
C THR A 550 -23.50 2.22 4.08
N LEU A 551 -23.50 1.99 2.77
CA LEU A 551 -22.38 1.33 2.11
C LEU A 551 -21.22 2.31 1.92
N VAL A 552 -20.01 1.79 1.99
CA VAL A 552 -18.78 2.51 1.72
C VAL A 552 -17.98 1.72 0.70
N SER A 553 -17.62 2.37 -0.40
CA SER A 553 -16.75 1.78 -1.40
C SER A 553 -15.29 1.83 -0.91
N GLY A 554 -14.64 0.68 -0.79
CA GLY A 554 -13.22 0.59 -0.42
C GLY A 554 -12.88 1.08 0.99
N GLY A 555 -13.85 1.06 1.91
CA GLY A 555 -13.66 1.59 3.26
C GLY A 555 -12.68 0.78 4.13
N ASP A 556 -12.46 -0.48 3.77
CA ASP A 556 -11.57 -1.46 4.41
C ASP A 556 -10.33 -1.79 3.55
N PHE A 557 -10.10 -1.08 2.44
CA PHE A 557 -9.02 -1.42 1.51
C PHE A 557 -7.62 -1.10 2.07
N PHE A 558 -7.48 0.07 2.72
CA PHE A 558 -6.27 0.46 3.44
C PHE A 558 -6.62 0.68 4.89
N THR A 559 -6.19 -0.25 5.74
CA THR A 559 -6.42 -0.21 7.18
C THR A 559 -5.12 -0.52 7.93
N ALA A 560 -5.15 -0.39 9.25
CA ALA A 560 -4.04 -0.79 10.11
C ALA A 560 -3.91 -2.33 10.20
N ASP A 561 -4.90 -3.09 9.74
CA ASP A 561 -4.70 -4.51 9.40
C ASP A 561 -4.02 -4.61 8.04
N LEU A 562 -2.70 -4.62 8.10
CA LEU A 562 -1.83 -4.59 6.92
C LEU A 562 -1.91 -5.89 6.10
N PHE A 563 -2.25 -7.02 6.73
CA PHE A 563 -2.39 -8.30 6.05
C PHE A 563 -3.71 -8.37 5.28
N HIS A 564 -4.80 -7.86 5.88
CA HIS A 564 -6.06 -7.65 5.19
C HIS A 564 -5.87 -6.70 3.99
N SER A 565 -5.26 -5.53 4.21
CA SER A 565 -5.01 -4.53 3.16
C SER A 565 -4.19 -5.11 1.98
N ARG A 566 -3.17 -5.91 2.29
CA ARG A 566 -2.37 -6.64 1.29
C ARG A 566 -3.24 -7.59 0.47
N ASP A 567 -4.07 -8.38 1.13
CA ASP A 567 -4.85 -9.43 0.47
C ASP A 567 -6.07 -8.87 -0.27
N MET A 568 -6.60 -7.71 0.12
CA MET A 568 -7.56 -6.91 -0.64
C MET A 568 -7.02 -6.53 -2.03
N ALA A 569 -5.77 -6.05 -2.07
CA ALA A 569 -5.09 -5.73 -3.33
C ALA A 569 -4.83 -6.98 -4.17
N ARG A 570 -4.33 -8.06 -3.57
CA ARG A 570 -4.05 -9.33 -4.27
C ARG A 570 -5.32 -10.00 -4.79
N GLN A 571 -6.43 -9.95 -4.05
CA GLN A 571 -7.73 -10.44 -4.49
C GLN A 571 -8.25 -9.63 -5.67
N SER A 572 -8.10 -8.31 -5.65
CA SER A 572 -8.48 -7.44 -6.77
C SER A 572 -7.67 -7.77 -8.04
N VAL A 573 -6.37 -8.08 -7.90
CA VAL A 573 -5.54 -8.55 -9.03
C VAL A 573 -5.99 -9.93 -9.50
N LEU A 574 -6.26 -10.88 -8.61
CA LEU A 574 -6.75 -12.22 -8.95
C LEU A 574 -8.07 -12.17 -9.72
N ASP A 575 -8.99 -11.30 -9.30
CA ASP A 575 -10.27 -11.08 -10.00
C ASP A 575 -10.06 -10.54 -11.42
N ASN A 576 -9.09 -9.64 -11.61
CA ASN A 576 -8.70 -9.16 -12.94
C ASN A 576 -8.07 -10.28 -13.80
N LEU A 577 -7.26 -11.18 -13.21
CA LEU A 577 -6.74 -12.35 -13.92
C LEU A 577 -7.86 -13.29 -14.38
N VAL A 578 -8.90 -13.47 -13.56
CA VAL A 578 -10.09 -14.24 -13.91
C VAL A 578 -10.84 -13.58 -15.07
N LEU A 579 -11.05 -12.26 -15.02
CA LEU A 579 -11.68 -11.52 -16.12
C LEU A 579 -10.86 -11.63 -17.42
N VAL A 580 -9.55 -11.34 -17.39
CA VAL A 580 -8.70 -11.41 -18.58
C VAL A 580 -8.73 -12.81 -19.18
N ARG A 581 -8.67 -13.86 -18.34
CA ARG A 581 -8.78 -15.25 -18.80
C ARG A 581 -10.11 -15.53 -19.50
N ALA A 582 -11.23 -15.02 -18.98
CA ALA A 582 -12.54 -15.15 -19.62
C ALA A 582 -12.63 -14.37 -20.94
N LEU A 583 -12.15 -13.13 -20.98
CA LEU A 583 -12.11 -12.32 -22.20
C LEU A 583 -11.24 -12.95 -23.28
N ARG A 584 -10.13 -13.61 -22.91
CA ARG A 584 -9.26 -14.35 -23.84
C ARG A 584 -9.93 -15.57 -24.46
N ALA A 585 -10.95 -16.13 -23.81
CA ALA A 585 -11.65 -17.32 -24.27
C ALA A 585 -12.80 -17.02 -25.25
N LEU A 586 -13.21 -15.76 -25.38
CA LEU A 586 -14.28 -15.35 -26.31
C LEU A 586 -13.97 -15.80 -27.75
N GLY A 587 -15.02 -16.18 -28.48
CA GLY A 587 -14.93 -16.79 -29.82
C GLY A 587 -14.37 -18.21 -29.88
N THR A 588 -13.96 -18.81 -28.75
CA THR A 588 -13.47 -20.21 -28.68
C THR A 588 -14.36 -21.14 -27.86
N LEU A 589 -15.35 -20.58 -27.17
CA LEU A 589 -16.29 -21.29 -26.32
C LEU A 589 -17.53 -21.71 -27.12
N GLU A 590 -18.18 -22.78 -26.69
CA GLU A 590 -19.45 -23.22 -27.30
C GLU A 590 -20.58 -22.19 -27.04
N PRO A 591 -21.42 -21.87 -28.04
CA PRO A 591 -22.63 -21.07 -27.88
C PRO A 591 -23.58 -21.66 -26.83
N LYS A 592 -24.09 -20.82 -25.92
CA LYS A 592 -25.02 -21.23 -24.85
C LYS A 592 -26.29 -20.39 -24.75
N GLN A 593 -26.32 -19.20 -25.35
CA GLN A 593 -27.39 -18.22 -25.19
C GLN A 593 -27.77 -17.62 -26.55
N ASP A 594 -29.04 -17.30 -26.72
CA ASP A 594 -29.60 -16.51 -27.83
C ASP A 594 -29.78 -15.08 -27.29
N LEU A 595 -28.87 -14.18 -27.68
CA LEU A 595 -28.72 -12.84 -27.11
C LEU A 595 -29.57 -11.80 -27.86
N ASP A 596 -29.81 -11.97 -29.15
CA ASP A 596 -30.65 -11.06 -29.95
C ASP A 596 -32.12 -11.51 -30.08
N GLY A 597 -32.42 -12.74 -29.65
CA GLY A 597 -33.75 -13.31 -29.66
C GLY A 597 -34.20 -13.82 -31.04
N ASP A 598 -33.26 -14.08 -31.95
CA ASP A 598 -33.56 -14.57 -33.31
C ASP A 598 -33.84 -16.09 -33.38
N GLY A 599 -33.68 -16.81 -32.27
CA GLY A 599 -33.86 -18.25 -32.16
C GLY A 599 -32.60 -19.08 -32.43
N LYS A 600 -31.43 -18.44 -32.61
CA LYS A 600 -30.11 -19.08 -32.73
C LYS A 600 -29.25 -18.76 -31.52
N LEU A 601 -28.30 -19.65 -31.22
CA LEU A 601 -27.34 -19.40 -30.15
C LEU A 601 -26.17 -18.57 -30.70
N ASP A 602 -25.84 -17.49 -30.00
CA ASP A 602 -24.76 -16.58 -30.35
C ASP A 602 -23.43 -17.04 -29.75
N GLN A 603 -22.35 -16.69 -30.44
CA GLN A 603 -21.01 -16.98 -29.97
C GLN A 603 -20.68 -16.12 -28.74
N PRO A 604 -20.08 -16.68 -27.67
CA PRO A 604 -19.66 -15.89 -26.53
C PRO A 604 -18.69 -14.78 -26.96
N GLY A 605 -19.13 -13.53 -26.80
CA GLY A 605 -18.40 -12.32 -27.19
C GLY A 605 -19.01 -11.54 -28.36
N ASP A 606 -20.05 -12.08 -29.01
CA ASP A 606 -20.96 -11.38 -29.93
C ASP A 606 -22.19 -10.91 -29.13
N PHE A 607 -22.09 -9.75 -28.51
CA PHE A 607 -23.08 -9.26 -27.55
C PHE A 607 -24.27 -8.59 -28.23
N ASP A 608 -24.09 -8.05 -29.44
CA ASP A 608 -25.17 -7.45 -30.20
C ASP A 608 -25.89 -8.43 -31.15
N GLY A 609 -25.35 -9.64 -31.35
CA GLY A 609 -25.92 -10.73 -32.13
C GLY A 609 -25.72 -10.56 -33.64
N ASP A 610 -24.76 -9.74 -34.06
CA ASP A 610 -24.56 -9.44 -35.49
C ASP A 610 -23.77 -10.53 -36.25
N GLY A 611 -23.29 -11.57 -35.53
CA GLY A 611 -22.47 -12.66 -36.03
C GLY A 611 -20.97 -12.40 -35.90
N THR A 612 -20.55 -11.28 -35.33
CA THR A 612 -19.15 -10.87 -35.15
C THR A 612 -18.80 -10.79 -33.66
N ILE A 613 -17.66 -11.37 -33.27
CA ILE A 613 -17.15 -11.17 -31.90
C ILE A 613 -16.73 -9.70 -31.73
N ASP A 614 -17.28 -9.03 -30.73
CA ASP A 614 -17.08 -7.60 -30.50
C ASP A 614 -15.69 -7.27 -29.94
N LEU A 615 -15.24 -8.04 -28.96
CA LEU A 615 -14.02 -7.76 -28.22
C LEU A 615 -13.35 -9.06 -27.74
N GLY A 616 -12.06 -8.98 -27.46
CA GLY A 616 -11.37 -10.09 -26.80
C GLY A 616 -11.06 -11.24 -27.75
N GLY A 617 -10.75 -12.39 -27.17
CA GLY A 617 -10.27 -13.58 -27.87
C GLY A 617 -8.75 -13.74 -27.84
N PRO A 618 -8.23 -14.87 -28.35
CA PRO A 618 -6.82 -15.24 -28.17
C PRO A 618 -5.82 -14.35 -28.94
N ASP A 619 -6.30 -13.72 -30.01
CA ASP A 619 -5.49 -13.01 -31.03
C ASP A 619 -5.57 -11.47 -30.93
N VAL A 620 -6.31 -10.93 -29.94
CA VAL A 620 -6.34 -9.48 -29.70
C VAL A 620 -5.25 -9.03 -28.72
N THR A 621 -4.97 -7.74 -28.73
CA THR A 621 -4.05 -7.12 -27.77
C THR A 621 -4.79 -6.84 -26.46
N TYR A 622 -4.14 -7.16 -25.34
CA TYR A 622 -4.60 -6.75 -24.01
C TYR A 622 -3.63 -5.73 -23.42
N THR A 623 -4.18 -4.70 -22.79
CA THR A 623 -3.42 -3.67 -22.08
C THR A 623 -4.10 -3.35 -20.73
N ALA A 624 -3.44 -2.56 -19.88
CA ALA A 624 -4.02 -2.12 -18.61
C ALA A 624 -3.84 -0.62 -18.36
N TRP A 625 -4.82 -0.04 -17.67
CA TRP A 625 -4.76 1.31 -17.13
C TRP A 625 -5.36 1.30 -15.74
N GLY A 626 -4.90 2.19 -14.87
CA GLY A 626 -5.68 2.59 -13.72
C GLY A 626 -5.16 3.88 -13.10
N THR A 627 -6.01 4.47 -12.26
CA THR A 627 -5.78 5.76 -11.60
C THR A 627 -5.76 5.57 -10.09
N SER A 628 -4.83 6.22 -9.38
CA SER A 628 -4.72 6.15 -7.91
C SER A 628 -4.54 4.70 -7.44
N LEU A 629 -5.46 4.16 -6.62
CA LEU A 629 -5.52 2.73 -6.29
C LEU A 629 -5.47 1.84 -7.55
N GLY A 630 -6.16 2.22 -8.61
CA GLY A 630 -6.10 1.51 -9.88
C GLY A 630 -4.72 1.55 -10.53
N GLY A 631 -3.93 2.60 -10.31
CA GLY A 631 -2.53 2.67 -10.72
C GLY A 631 -1.65 1.66 -9.98
N ILE A 632 -1.90 1.45 -8.67
CA ILE A 632 -1.25 0.41 -7.86
C ILE A 632 -1.63 -0.98 -8.40
N LEU A 633 -2.92 -1.27 -8.57
CA LEU A 633 -3.41 -2.56 -9.03
C LEU A 633 -2.95 -2.90 -10.45
N SER A 634 -3.08 -1.96 -11.40
CA SER A 634 -2.64 -2.16 -12.78
C SER A 634 -1.13 -2.38 -12.90
N SER A 635 -0.32 -1.80 -12.01
CA SER A 635 1.12 -2.06 -11.94
C SER A 635 1.40 -3.51 -11.56
N VAL A 636 0.70 -4.08 -10.57
CA VAL A 636 0.85 -5.50 -10.22
C VAL A 636 0.33 -6.41 -11.34
N THR A 637 -0.88 -6.15 -11.84
CA THR A 637 -1.50 -6.93 -12.94
C THR A 637 -0.59 -6.98 -14.17
N ALA A 638 0.07 -5.87 -14.52
CA ALA A 638 1.01 -5.78 -15.65
C ALA A 638 2.20 -6.74 -15.55
N ALA A 639 2.64 -7.13 -14.36
CA ALA A 639 3.71 -8.12 -14.19
C ALA A 639 3.20 -9.56 -14.22
N VAL A 640 2.02 -9.82 -13.62
CA VAL A 640 1.53 -11.19 -13.40
C VAL A 640 0.63 -11.72 -14.52
N GLU A 641 0.15 -10.89 -15.46
CA GLU A 641 -0.58 -11.33 -16.65
C GLU A 641 0.24 -11.13 -17.94
N PRO A 642 0.86 -12.19 -18.51
CA PRO A 642 1.73 -12.09 -19.68
C PRO A 642 1.04 -11.67 -20.98
N LYS A 643 -0.30 -11.62 -21.03
CA LYS A 643 -1.03 -11.07 -22.18
C LYS A 643 -1.16 -9.56 -22.17
N ILE A 644 -0.92 -8.90 -21.03
CA ILE A 644 -0.87 -7.44 -20.97
C ILE A 644 0.45 -7.00 -21.58
N VAL A 645 0.42 -6.41 -22.77
CA VAL A 645 1.65 -6.00 -23.48
C VAL A 645 2.05 -4.57 -23.19
N ALA A 646 1.10 -3.75 -22.72
CA ALA A 646 1.35 -2.38 -22.28
C ALA A 646 0.46 -2.02 -21.08
N ALA A 647 0.97 -1.19 -20.19
CA ALA A 647 0.21 -0.64 -19.09
C ALA A 647 0.56 0.83 -18.83
N SER A 648 -0.44 1.62 -18.45
CA SER A 648 -0.29 3.05 -18.16
C SER A 648 -0.78 3.41 -16.76
N PRO A 649 -0.14 2.94 -15.67
CA PRO A 649 -0.54 3.33 -14.33
C PRO A 649 -0.41 4.84 -14.11
N GLN A 650 -1.38 5.43 -13.43
CA GLN A 650 -1.46 6.85 -13.12
C GLN A 650 -1.60 7.09 -11.63
N ALA A 651 -0.92 8.10 -11.09
CA ALA A 651 -0.96 8.46 -9.66
C ALA A 651 -0.71 7.22 -8.77
N MET A 652 0.27 6.41 -9.18
CA MET A 652 0.61 5.13 -8.58
C MET A 652 1.76 5.29 -7.58
N GLY A 653 1.96 4.31 -6.72
CA GLY A 653 3.10 4.28 -5.80
C GLY A 653 3.62 2.87 -5.59
N GLY A 654 4.94 2.74 -5.45
CA GLY A 654 5.61 1.57 -4.88
C GLY A 654 6.23 1.93 -3.52
N GLY A 655 6.42 0.95 -2.65
CA GLY A 655 6.72 1.20 -1.24
C GLY A 655 5.47 1.67 -0.51
N LEU A 656 4.48 0.80 -0.34
CA LEU A 656 3.17 1.14 0.21
C LEU A 656 3.27 1.70 1.65
N SER A 657 4.30 1.34 2.42
CA SER A 657 4.57 2.00 3.71
C SER A 657 4.97 3.47 3.54
N ASP A 658 5.69 3.81 2.47
CA ASP A 658 6.12 5.18 2.17
C ASP A 658 4.95 6.03 1.67
N VAL A 659 4.02 5.42 0.93
CA VAL A 659 2.72 6.05 0.60
C VAL A 659 1.97 6.38 1.89
N ALA A 660 1.81 5.41 2.80
CA ALA A 660 1.12 5.62 4.06
C ALA A 660 1.76 6.69 4.94
N GLY A 661 3.10 6.77 4.94
CA GLY A 661 3.85 7.73 5.75
C GLY A 661 3.66 9.21 5.39
N ARG A 662 3.13 9.52 4.18
CA ARG A 662 3.01 10.90 3.67
C ARG A 662 1.68 11.23 3.00
N SER A 663 0.82 10.24 2.79
CA SER A 663 -0.49 10.42 2.14
C SER A 663 -1.40 11.37 2.91
N THR A 664 -1.99 12.32 2.20
CA THR A 664 -3.07 13.19 2.72
C THR A 664 -4.45 12.54 2.67
N HIS A 665 -4.60 11.40 1.97
CA HIS A 665 -5.88 10.70 1.82
C HIS A 665 -6.48 10.35 3.18
N SER A 666 -7.74 10.74 3.40
CA SER A 666 -8.46 10.50 4.66
C SER A 666 -8.53 9.02 5.02
N ASN A 667 -8.87 8.13 4.07
CA ASN A 667 -8.86 6.68 4.32
C ASN A 667 -7.50 6.18 4.84
N VAL A 668 -6.38 6.63 4.28
CA VAL A 668 -5.06 6.17 4.71
C VAL A 668 -4.73 6.70 6.11
N ARG A 669 -4.94 8.00 6.36
CA ARG A 669 -4.70 8.59 7.70
C ARG A 669 -5.65 8.04 8.77
N GLY A 670 -6.94 8.02 8.46
CA GLY A 670 -8.01 7.62 9.37
C GLY A 670 -8.11 6.12 9.61
N ALA A 671 -7.82 5.27 8.63
CA ALA A 671 -7.96 3.82 8.79
C ALA A 671 -6.62 3.07 8.95
N ALA A 672 -5.50 3.57 8.42
CA ALA A 672 -4.18 2.94 8.61
C ALA A 672 -3.34 3.59 9.73
N ILE A 673 -3.37 4.93 9.85
CA ILE A 673 -2.53 5.63 10.84
C ILE A 673 -3.25 5.76 12.20
N LEU A 674 -4.53 6.11 12.23
CA LEU A 674 -5.26 6.32 13.49
C LEU A 674 -5.28 5.09 14.40
N PRO A 675 -5.53 3.84 13.95
CA PRO A 675 -5.50 2.69 14.86
C PRO A 675 -4.10 2.34 15.37
N SER A 676 -3.05 2.80 14.68
CA SER A 676 -1.67 2.66 15.15
C SER A 676 -1.37 3.62 16.31
N ILE A 677 -1.90 4.85 16.25
CA ILE A 677 -1.62 5.89 17.25
C ILE A 677 -2.70 5.96 18.34
N GLY A 678 -3.93 5.60 18.01
CA GLY A 678 -5.12 5.70 18.85
C GLY A 678 -5.65 4.36 19.32
N PRO A 679 -6.88 4.30 19.86
CA PRO A 679 -7.81 5.41 20.10
C PRO A 679 -7.20 6.61 20.82
N LEU A 680 -7.64 7.82 20.44
CA LEU A 680 -7.22 9.04 21.12
C LEU A 680 -8.27 9.43 22.16
N LEU A 681 -7.83 9.84 23.35
CA LEU A 681 -8.64 10.52 24.36
C LEU A 681 -8.22 11.99 24.39
N ILE A 682 -9.18 12.88 24.18
CA ILE A 682 -8.98 14.32 24.08
C ILE A 682 -9.78 15.02 25.19
N GLY A 683 -9.12 15.86 25.98
CA GLY A 683 -9.79 16.87 26.77
C GLY A 683 -10.05 18.09 25.89
N GLN A 684 -11.31 18.29 25.48
CA GLN A 684 -11.72 19.40 24.63
C GLN A 684 -12.27 20.56 25.48
N PRO A 685 -11.56 21.70 25.58
CA PRO A 685 -12.05 22.85 26.34
C PRO A 685 -13.29 23.46 25.72
N GLN A 686 -14.21 23.86 26.59
CA GLN A 686 -15.45 24.54 26.25
C GLN A 686 -15.34 26.04 26.57
N PRO A 687 -16.17 26.90 25.94
CA PRO A 687 -16.15 28.34 26.20
C PRO A 687 -16.41 28.75 27.66
N ASP A 688 -17.04 27.89 28.46
CA ASP A 688 -17.30 28.11 29.89
C ASP A 688 -16.13 27.70 30.81
N GLY A 689 -15.01 27.26 30.24
CA GLY A 689 -13.82 26.80 30.96
C GLY A 689 -13.90 25.35 31.44
N SER A 690 -14.98 24.64 31.15
CA SER A 690 -15.08 23.20 31.41
C SER A 690 -14.43 22.38 30.28
N ILE A 691 -14.14 21.11 30.55
CA ILE A 691 -13.56 20.17 29.59
C ILE A 691 -14.58 19.08 29.26
N ASP A 692 -14.82 18.87 27.96
CA ASP A 692 -15.49 17.67 27.47
C ASP A 692 -14.44 16.59 27.20
N LEU A 693 -14.62 15.39 27.79
CA LEU A 693 -13.81 14.23 27.45
C LEU A 693 -14.35 13.62 26.16
N VAL A 694 -13.51 13.58 25.14
CA VAL A 694 -13.83 13.11 23.79
C VAL A 694 -12.91 11.95 23.45
N THR A 695 -13.38 11.00 22.66
CA THR A 695 -12.53 10.02 21.99
C THR A 695 -12.57 10.19 20.48
N ILE A 696 -11.43 10.00 19.82
CA ILE A 696 -11.33 9.94 18.36
C ILE A 696 -10.94 8.51 17.99
N VAL A 697 -11.77 7.88 17.17
CA VAL A 697 -11.63 6.49 16.71
C VAL A 697 -11.96 6.37 15.23
N THR A 698 -11.55 5.27 14.62
CA THR A 698 -11.91 4.93 13.24
C THR A 698 -13.29 4.26 13.19
N SER A 699 -14.11 4.63 12.22
CA SER A 699 -15.34 3.92 11.83
C SER A 699 -15.46 3.89 10.31
N ALA A 700 -15.35 2.70 9.72
CA ALA A 700 -15.15 2.57 8.27
C ALA A 700 -13.89 3.40 7.86
N PRO A 701 -13.83 4.17 6.76
CA PRO A 701 -12.62 4.95 6.46
C PRO A 701 -12.55 6.30 7.17
N LYS A 702 -13.50 6.63 8.06
CA LYS A 702 -13.60 7.95 8.70
C LYS A 702 -13.06 7.91 10.11
N ASP A 703 -12.36 8.96 10.50
CA ASP A 703 -12.18 9.32 11.89
C ASP A 703 -13.47 9.95 12.43
N VAL A 704 -13.92 9.50 13.60
CA VAL A 704 -15.11 10.01 14.27
C VAL A 704 -14.77 10.44 15.69
N SER A 705 -15.32 11.59 16.07
CA SER A 705 -15.13 12.21 17.38
C SER A 705 -16.39 12.03 18.21
N MET A 706 -16.24 11.47 19.42
CA MET A 706 -17.36 11.12 20.30
C MET A 706 -17.16 11.63 21.71
N THR A 707 -18.11 12.40 22.23
CA THR A 707 -18.07 12.87 23.62
C THR A 707 -18.41 11.73 24.58
N LEU A 708 -17.50 11.43 25.50
CA LEU A 708 -17.65 10.41 26.54
C LEU A 708 -18.22 10.99 27.84
N ALA A 709 -17.82 12.22 28.19
CA ALA A 709 -18.30 12.95 29.37
C ALA A 709 -18.19 14.47 29.13
N LYS A 710 -19.00 15.25 29.84
CA LYS A 710 -19.06 16.72 29.71
C LYS A 710 -18.81 17.43 31.02
N GLY A 711 -18.38 18.69 30.94
CA GLY A 711 -18.34 19.58 32.11
C GLY A 711 -17.29 19.21 33.16
N LEU A 712 -16.19 18.57 32.75
CA LEU A 712 -15.10 18.20 33.65
C LEU A 712 -14.30 19.45 34.04
N SER A 713 -13.82 19.48 35.28
CA SER A 713 -12.87 20.50 35.74
C SER A 713 -11.47 19.92 35.69
N VAL A 714 -10.63 20.42 34.80
CA VAL A 714 -9.20 20.10 34.66
C VAL A 714 -8.45 21.42 34.59
N ALA A 715 -7.46 21.61 35.44
CA ALA A 715 -6.64 22.82 35.50
C ALA A 715 -5.26 22.59 34.89
N GLU A 716 -4.59 23.68 34.48
CA GLU A 716 -3.22 23.67 33.98
C GLU A 716 -2.27 22.90 34.92
N GLY A 717 -1.41 22.07 34.34
CA GLY A 717 -0.38 21.34 35.07
C GLY A 717 -0.89 20.16 35.90
N GLU A 718 -2.21 19.92 35.96
CA GLU A 718 -2.74 18.67 36.50
C GLU A 718 -2.29 17.49 35.63
N ARG A 719 -2.01 16.36 36.28
CA ARG A 719 -1.57 15.14 35.59
C ARG A 719 -2.80 14.30 35.26
N VAL A 720 -3.02 14.05 33.97
CA VAL A 720 -4.10 13.19 33.46
C VAL A 720 -3.49 11.83 33.15
N VAL A 721 -4.08 10.77 33.70
CA VAL A 721 -3.62 9.39 33.53
C VAL A 721 -4.76 8.55 32.98
N VAL A 722 -4.52 7.81 31.90
CA VAL A 722 -5.42 6.75 31.44
C VAL A 722 -4.87 5.40 31.88
N GLU A 723 -5.74 4.55 32.41
CA GLU A 723 -5.44 3.16 32.72
C GLU A 723 -6.43 2.23 32.05
N ASN A 724 -5.92 1.29 31.26
CA ASN A 724 -6.67 0.14 30.79
C ASN A 724 -6.66 -0.92 31.89
N GLN A 725 -7.84 -1.19 32.47
CA GLN A 725 -8.00 -2.09 33.61
C GLN A 725 -7.89 -3.56 33.22
N ASN A 726 -7.91 -3.88 31.92
CA ASN A 726 -7.87 -5.25 31.42
C ASN A 726 -6.43 -5.74 31.13
N ASN A 727 -5.60 -4.89 30.52
CA ASN A 727 -4.24 -5.25 30.10
C ASN A 727 -3.12 -4.54 30.89
N GLY A 728 -3.48 -3.66 31.83
CA GLY A 728 -2.53 -2.92 32.67
C GLY A 728 -1.80 -1.77 31.94
N PHE A 729 -2.20 -1.43 30.71
CA PHE A 729 -1.68 -0.27 30.00
C PHE A 729 -1.95 1.01 30.79
N ARG A 730 -0.95 1.88 30.85
CA ARG A 730 -1.01 3.17 31.52
C ARG A 730 -0.24 4.20 30.70
N ALA A 731 -0.88 5.34 30.44
CA ALA A 731 -0.26 6.51 29.83
C ALA A 731 -0.68 7.78 30.57
N SER A 732 0.12 8.84 30.48
CA SER A 732 -0.16 10.07 31.20
C SER A 732 0.39 11.31 30.50
N THR A 733 -0.27 12.44 30.68
CA THR A 733 0.11 13.73 30.12
C THR A 733 -0.22 14.85 31.11
N TYR A 734 0.31 16.05 30.88
CA TYR A 734 -0.06 17.25 31.62
C TYR A 734 -1.18 18.01 30.89
N ALA A 735 -2.15 18.52 31.64
CA ALA A 735 -3.15 19.42 31.10
C ALA A 735 -2.54 20.78 30.74
N ALA A 736 -2.88 21.29 29.54
CA ALA A 736 -2.45 22.59 29.06
C ALA A 736 -3.11 23.75 29.83
N ALA A 737 -2.71 24.99 29.53
CA ALA A 737 -3.24 26.20 30.17
C ALA A 737 -4.78 26.35 30.09
N ASP A 738 -5.39 25.82 29.04
CA ASP A 738 -6.84 25.79 28.85
C ASP A 738 -7.50 24.50 29.39
N GLY A 739 -6.77 23.68 30.15
CA GLY A 739 -7.19 22.40 30.70
C GLY A 739 -7.26 21.26 29.68
N GLY A 740 -6.98 21.52 28.40
CA GLY A 740 -7.02 20.51 27.33
C GLY A 740 -5.85 19.52 27.42
N PHE A 741 -6.05 18.31 26.89
CA PHE A 741 -5.03 17.25 26.88
C PHE A 741 -5.29 16.23 25.75
N ARG A 742 -4.29 15.37 25.48
CA ARG A 742 -4.40 14.23 24.57
C ARG A 742 -3.68 13.01 25.15
N LEU A 743 -4.28 11.83 25.02
CA LEU A 743 -3.66 10.54 25.36
C LEU A 743 -3.96 9.51 24.27
N SER A 744 -2.94 8.72 23.92
CA SER A 744 -3.07 7.52 23.09
C SER A 744 -3.32 6.31 23.97
N VAL A 745 -4.22 5.41 23.56
CA VAL A 745 -4.63 4.27 24.39
C VAL A 745 -4.41 2.96 23.65
N ALA A 746 -3.60 2.06 24.22
CA ALA A 746 -3.51 0.68 23.75
C ALA A 746 -4.66 -0.14 24.36
N CYS A 747 -5.61 -0.56 23.53
CA CYS A 747 -6.82 -1.24 23.99
C CYS A 747 -7.44 -2.13 22.92
N ASP A 748 -8.25 -3.08 23.39
CA ASP A 748 -9.12 -3.90 22.56
C ASP A 748 -10.60 -3.49 22.72
N ALA A 749 -11.37 -3.61 21.64
CA ALA A 749 -12.81 -3.41 21.58
C ALA A 749 -13.44 -4.34 20.54
N MET A 750 -14.74 -4.61 20.70
CA MET A 750 -15.51 -5.32 19.68
C MET A 750 -15.57 -4.49 18.40
N ASP A 751 -15.29 -5.10 17.26
CA ASP A 751 -15.47 -4.46 15.95
C ASP A 751 -16.96 -4.39 15.54
N HIS A 752 -17.22 -3.89 14.33
CA HIS A 752 -18.59 -3.73 13.84
C HIS A 752 -19.24 -5.07 13.47
N ASN A 753 -18.50 -6.09 13.02
CA ASN A 753 -19.07 -7.41 12.71
C ASN A 753 -19.46 -8.14 14.00
N GLU A 754 -18.58 -8.15 15.00
CA GLU A 754 -18.86 -8.73 16.31
C GLU A 754 -20.10 -8.07 16.95
N LYS A 755 -20.21 -6.74 16.85
CA LYS A 755 -21.41 -5.99 17.29
C LYS A 755 -22.65 -6.41 16.49
N ARG A 756 -22.55 -6.55 15.17
CA ARG A 756 -23.67 -6.92 14.31
C ARG A 756 -24.26 -8.25 14.71
N VAL A 757 -23.41 -9.28 14.82
CA VAL A 757 -23.79 -10.64 15.19
C VAL A 757 -24.37 -10.67 16.60
N ARG A 758 -23.70 -10.01 17.56
CA ARG A 758 -24.10 -10.05 18.96
C ARG A 758 -25.43 -9.35 19.24
N PHE A 759 -25.71 -8.24 18.58
CA PHE A 759 -26.91 -7.42 18.83
C PHE A 759 -27.99 -7.59 17.75
N GLY A 760 -27.78 -8.47 16.78
CA GLY A 760 -28.72 -8.71 15.68
C GLY A 760 -29.02 -7.42 14.91
N LEU A 761 -27.98 -6.66 14.54
CA LEU A 761 -28.10 -5.38 13.84
C LEU A 761 -28.40 -5.55 12.34
N GLU A 762 -29.18 -6.58 12.00
CA GLU A 762 -29.57 -6.88 10.63
C GLU A 762 -30.42 -5.73 10.06
N PRO A 763 -30.21 -5.35 8.79
CA PRO A 763 -30.98 -4.29 8.18
C PRO A 763 -32.39 -4.75 7.89
N ASP A 764 -33.34 -4.30 8.71
CA ASP A 764 -34.76 -4.38 8.39
C ASP A 764 -35.13 -3.15 7.54
N ASN A 765 -35.72 -3.41 6.37
CA ASN A 765 -36.11 -2.44 5.33
C ASN A 765 -36.57 -1.07 5.92
N PHE A 766 -35.64 -0.11 5.98
CA PHE A 766 -35.85 1.29 6.38
C PHE A 766 -36.04 1.61 7.88
N LYS A 767 -35.79 0.68 8.81
CA LYS A 767 -35.86 0.95 10.27
C LYS A 767 -34.53 0.73 10.99
N TRP A 768 -33.47 1.39 10.53
CA TRP A 768 -32.26 1.48 11.32
C TRP A 768 -32.50 2.31 12.59
N LYS A 769 -32.25 1.71 13.75
CA LYS A 769 -32.17 2.43 15.03
C LYS A 769 -31.06 1.81 15.87
N PRO A 770 -30.18 2.64 16.48
CA PRO A 770 -29.14 2.11 17.34
C PRO A 770 -29.74 1.46 18.59
N GLN A 771 -29.15 0.35 19.04
CA GLN A 771 -29.66 -0.42 20.19
C GLN A 771 -28.86 -0.12 21.47
N PRO A 772 -29.51 0.19 22.61
CA PRO A 772 -28.80 0.37 23.87
C PRO A 772 -28.27 -0.93 24.44
N VAL A 773 -27.03 -0.91 24.91
CA VAL A 773 -26.37 -2.08 25.51
C VAL A 773 -26.53 -2.06 27.03
N SER A 774 -26.89 -3.20 27.61
CA SER A 774 -27.16 -3.35 29.05
C SER A 774 -25.88 -3.45 29.92
N ASN A 775 -24.77 -3.88 29.33
CA ASN A 775 -23.46 -3.97 29.97
C ASN A 775 -22.37 -3.62 28.96
N THR A 776 -21.74 -2.46 29.11
CA THR A 776 -20.68 -2.00 28.20
C THR A 776 -19.38 -2.78 28.31
N LEU A 777 -19.11 -3.49 29.42
CA LEU A 777 -17.88 -4.27 29.63
C LEU A 777 -17.70 -5.41 28.63
N VAL A 778 -18.74 -5.80 27.91
CA VAL A 778 -18.60 -6.79 26.83
C VAL A 778 -18.02 -6.17 25.56
N LEU A 779 -18.19 -4.85 25.36
CA LEU A 779 -17.87 -4.09 24.14
C LEU A 779 -16.40 -3.74 23.99
N GLY A 780 -15.62 -3.76 25.07
CA GLY A 780 -14.20 -3.46 25.02
C GLY A 780 -13.58 -3.37 26.39
N ASP A 781 -12.29 -3.06 26.40
CA ASP A 781 -11.51 -2.92 27.62
C ASP A 781 -12.03 -1.80 28.52
N ALA A 782 -12.10 -2.07 29.83
CA ALA A 782 -12.51 -1.07 30.79
C ALA A 782 -11.42 0.00 30.96
N LEU A 783 -11.82 1.27 30.88
CA LEU A 783 -10.91 2.42 30.98
C LEU A 783 -11.22 3.24 32.23
N ALA A 784 -10.17 3.69 32.90
CA ALA A 784 -10.27 4.68 33.98
C ALA A 784 -9.36 5.87 33.66
N ILE A 785 -9.95 7.06 33.55
CA ILE A 785 -9.21 8.33 33.43
C ILE A 785 -9.14 8.96 34.81
N LYS A 786 -7.92 9.17 35.30
CA LYS A 786 -7.61 9.70 36.62
C LYS A 786 -6.93 11.06 36.48
N ILE A 787 -7.42 12.07 37.18
CA ILE A 787 -6.82 13.41 37.22
C ILE A 787 -6.23 13.62 38.60
N TYR A 788 -4.94 13.95 38.64
CA TYR A 788 -4.17 14.24 39.84
C TYR A 788 -3.85 15.72 39.93
N ALA A 789 -3.76 16.23 41.16
CA ALA A 789 -3.37 17.61 41.40
C ALA A 789 -1.99 17.92 40.78
N ALA A 790 -1.77 19.18 40.36
CA ALA A 790 -0.50 19.61 39.84
C ALA A 790 0.65 19.33 40.82
N GLY A 791 1.77 18.80 40.30
CA GLY A 791 2.93 18.40 41.10
C GLY A 791 2.78 17.11 41.92
N ALA A 792 1.66 16.39 41.80
CA ALA A 792 1.49 15.10 42.47
C ALA A 792 2.44 14.03 41.87
N ASP A 793 3.07 13.24 42.75
CA ASP A 793 3.84 12.07 42.33
C ASP A 793 2.89 10.91 42.03
N ILE A 794 2.64 10.67 40.75
CA ILE A 794 1.76 9.59 40.28
C ILE A 794 2.38 8.19 40.40
N ASN A 795 3.64 8.08 40.84
CA ASN A 795 4.30 6.81 41.12
C ASN A 795 4.24 6.45 42.61
N ASP A 796 3.91 7.41 43.50
CA ASP A 796 3.61 7.10 44.91
C ASP A 796 2.23 6.43 45.00
N PRO A 797 2.14 5.17 45.48
CA PRO A 797 0.88 4.44 45.62
C PRO A 797 -0.12 5.09 46.60
N ASN A 798 0.33 6.02 47.45
CA ASN A 798 -0.53 6.76 48.37
C ASN A 798 -1.18 7.98 47.72
N THR A 799 -0.67 8.43 46.57
CA THR A 799 -1.23 9.56 45.84
C THR A 799 -2.60 9.18 45.28
N LYS A 800 -3.64 9.89 45.72
CA LYS A 800 -5.02 9.67 45.26
C LYS A 800 -5.38 10.64 44.13
N PRO A 801 -6.10 10.18 43.10
CA PRO A 801 -6.64 11.07 42.09
C PRO A 801 -7.72 11.98 42.69
N ARG A 802 -7.78 13.23 42.22
CA ARG A 802 -8.83 14.20 42.55
C ARG A 802 -10.15 13.85 41.86
N LEU A 803 -10.06 13.36 40.62
CA LEU A 803 -11.20 12.94 39.82
C LEU A 803 -10.90 11.60 39.16
N VAL A 804 -11.89 10.71 39.13
CA VAL A 804 -11.85 9.44 38.40
C VAL A 804 -13.06 9.39 37.48
N ILE A 805 -12.83 9.10 36.22
CA ILE A 805 -13.84 8.93 35.17
C ILE A 805 -13.73 7.50 34.68
N ASP A 806 -14.62 6.64 35.16
CA ASP A 806 -14.69 5.21 34.85
C ASP A 806 -16.07 4.81 34.31
N ARG A 807 -16.90 5.81 33.98
CA ARG A 807 -18.27 5.65 33.46
C ARG A 807 -18.55 6.67 32.36
N PHE A 808 -19.42 6.29 31.42
CA PHE A 808 -19.93 7.22 30.42
C PHE A 808 -20.75 8.33 31.09
N GLY A 809 -20.44 9.59 30.79
CA GLY A 809 -21.16 10.77 31.28
C GLY A 809 -22.32 11.21 30.39
N VAL A 810 -22.40 10.67 29.16
CA VAL A 810 -23.48 10.89 28.19
C VAL A 810 -23.75 9.60 27.42
N ASP A 811 -24.90 9.53 26.73
CA ASP A 811 -25.18 8.44 25.79
C ASP A 811 -24.30 8.59 24.55
N VAL A 812 -23.60 7.53 24.18
CA VAL A 812 -22.68 7.51 23.03
C VAL A 812 -23.19 6.51 22.01
N THR A 813 -23.41 6.91 20.76
CA THR A 813 -23.90 6.00 19.70
C THR A 813 -22.77 5.69 18.72
N PHE A 814 -22.28 4.45 18.71
CA PHE A 814 -21.16 4.03 17.86
C PHE A 814 -21.43 2.66 17.24
N GLN A 815 -21.16 2.53 15.93
CA GLN A 815 -21.30 1.29 15.16
C GLN A 815 -22.62 0.52 15.39
N GLY A 816 -23.74 1.24 15.39
CA GLY A 816 -25.08 0.67 15.52
C GLY A 816 -25.57 0.39 16.96
N VAL A 817 -24.77 0.69 17.98
CA VAL A 817 -25.18 0.51 19.40
C VAL A 817 -25.04 1.80 20.21
N ILE A 818 -25.80 1.90 21.30
CA ILE A 818 -25.73 2.99 22.28
C ILE A 818 -25.03 2.48 23.54
N TYR A 819 -24.02 3.21 24.00
CA TYR A 819 -23.34 3.07 25.27
C TYR A 819 -24.02 4.04 26.25
N PRO A 820 -24.88 3.55 27.16
CA PRO A 820 -25.72 4.42 27.98
C PRO A 820 -24.93 5.17 29.05
N THR A 821 -25.39 6.36 29.37
CA THR A 821 -24.90 7.17 30.50
C THR A 821 -24.90 6.35 31.81
N GLY A 822 -23.82 6.44 32.58
CA GLY A 822 -23.65 5.76 33.86
C GLY A 822 -23.13 4.33 33.78
N GLN A 823 -23.07 3.71 32.59
CA GLN A 823 -22.42 2.41 32.40
C GLN A 823 -20.89 2.53 32.48
N PRO A 824 -20.15 1.45 32.80
CA PRO A 824 -18.68 1.45 32.81
C PRO A 824 -18.10 1.99 31.50
N LEU A 825 -17.07 2.83 31.60
CA LEU A 825 -16.37 3.37 30.45
C LEU A 825 -15.50 2.28 29.83
N VAL A 826 -15.61 2.11 28.51
CA VAL A 826 -14.82 1.13 27.75
C VAL A 826 -14.24 1.75 26.49
N ALA A 827 -13.19 1.13 25.96
CA ALA A 827 -12.69 1.44 24.62
C ALA A 827 -13.77 1.20 23.56
N LEU A 828 -13.89 2.12 22.59
CA LEU A 828 -14.88 2.01 21.51
C LEU A 828 -14.33 1.25 20.28
N ALA A 829 -13.02 1.29 20.07
CA ALA A 829 -12.30 0.67 18.96
C ALA A 829 -10.95 0.10 19.43
N ASN A 830 -10.41 -0.85 18.65
CA ASN A 830 -9.07 -1.39 18.85
C ASN A 830 -8.00 -0.35 18.51
N GLY A 831 -6.83 -0.45 19.15
CA GLY A 831 -5.64 0.24 18.65
C GLY A 831 -4.37 0.01 19.47
N LEU A 832 -3.24 0.34 18.85
CA LEU A 832 -1.90 0.08 19.40
C LEU A 832 -1.45 1.16 20.40
N GLY A 833 -2.07 2.35 20.36
CA GLY A 833 -1.77 3.45 21.28
C GLY A 833 -0.32 3.97 21.20
N LEU A 834 0.34 3.87 20.04
CA LEU A 834 1.72 4.31 19.86
C LEU A 834 1.80 5.84 19.76
N GLY A 835 2.84 6.45 20.32
CA GLY A 835 3.15 7.86 20.05
C GLY A 835 3.77 7.99 18.66
N ARG A 836 3.30 8.92 17.81
CA ARG A 836 4.05 9.25 16.58
C ARG A 836 5.41 9.87 16.94
N ASN A 837 6.34 9.88 15.99
CA ASN A 837 7.70 10.36 16.22
C ASN A 837 8.54 9.56 17.24
N THR A 838 8.03 8.43 17.76
CA THR A 838 8.77 7.55 18.68
C THR A 838 9.50 6.39 17.96
N PRO A 839 10.54 5.79 18.58
CA PRO A 839 11.21 4.61 18.03
C PRO A 839 10.28 3.42 17.81
N ASP A 840 9.34 3.18 18.73
CA ASP A 840 8.39 2.06 18.65
C ASP A 840 7.42 2.21 17.48
N PHE A 841 6.95 3.43 17.23
CA PHE A 841 6.12 3.72 16.06
C PHE A 841 6.88 3.50 14.74
N ARG A 842 8.14 3.94 14.65
CA ARG A 842 8.99 3.69 13.48
C ARG A 842 9.27 2.21 13.26
N ARG A 843 9.60 1.47 14.32
CA ARG A 843 9.83 0.00 14.26
C ARG A 843 8.57 -0.72 13.79
N THR A 844 7.39 -0.31 14.26
CA THR A 844 6.10 -0.85 13.82
C THR A 844 5.83 -0.56 12.34
N LEU A 845 6.02 0.69 11.89
CA LEU A 845 5.85 1.04 10.46
C LEU A 845 6.90 0.37 9.56
N ALA A 846 8.11 0.11 10.05
CA ALA A 846 9.12 -0.64 9.30
C ALA A 846 8.68 -2.10 9.03
N LEU A 847 7.96 -2.74 9.98
CA LEU A 847 7.33 -4.05 9.76
C LEU A 847 6.16 -3.97 8.76
N ALA A 848 5.58 -2.78 8.54
CA ALA A 848 4.46 -2.65 7.63
C ALA A 848 4.83 -2.94 6.18
N GLN A 849 6.00 -2.51 5.73
CA GLN A 849 6.47 -2.82 4.38
C GLN A 849 6.61 -4.33 4.16
N LEU A 850 7.12 -5.05 5.16
CA LEU A 850 7.20 -6.51 5.14
C LEU A 850 5.83 -7.17 4.99
N ALA A 851 4.83 -6.70 5.74
CA ALA A 851 3.45 -7.19 5.60
C ALA A 851 2.92 -6.92 4.19
N LEU A 852 3.15 -5.73 3.63
CA LEU A 852 2.58 -5.28 2.36
C LEU A 852 3.31 -5.79 1.10
N ASP A 853 4.54 -6.31 1.23
CA ASP A 853 5.43 -6.63 0.09
C ASP A 853 4.76 -7.44 -1.03
N ALA A 854 3.97 -8.46 -0.69
CA ALA A 854 3.29 -9.33 -1.67
C ALA A 854 2.25 -8.60 -2.55
N ALA A 855 1.77 -7.44 -2.10
CA ALA A 855 0.85 -6.58 -2.83
C ALA A 855 1.51 -5.30 -3.37
N ASP A 856 2.75 -5.02 -3.01
CA ASP A 856 3.43 -3.77 -3.33
C ASP A 856 3.97 -3.77 -4.77
N PRO A 857 3.54 -2.84 -5.65
CA PRO A 857 4.04 -2.72 -7.02
C PRO A 857 5.57 -2.66 -7.14
N ILE A 858 6.28 -2.15 -6.13
CA ILE A 858 7.74 -2.03 -6.18
C ILE A 858 8.41 -3.38 -6.46
N ASN A 859 7.87 -4.46 -5.90
CA ASN A 859 8.43 -5.81 -6.03
C ASN A 859 8.10 -6.47 -7.37
N TYR A 860 7.13 -5.92 -8.11
CA TYR A 860 6.75 -6.38 -9.44
C TYR A 860 7.54 -5.66 -10.56
N ALA A 861 8.19 -4.54 -10.23
CA ALA A 861 8.77 -3.63 -11.21
C ALA A 861 9.87 -4.24 -12.09
N ALA A 862 10.67 -5.15 -11.53
CA ALA A 862 11.69 -5.85 -12.28
C ALA A 862 11.08 -6.76 -13.36
N TYR A 863 9.88 -7.31 -13.13
CA TYR A 863 9.25 -8.30 -14.01
C TYR A 863 8.50 -7.70 -15.20
N TYR A 864 8.45 -6.36 -15.33
CA TYR A 864 7.87 -5.73 -16.52
C TYR A 864 8.71 -6.04 -17.77
N LYS A 865 10.04 -5.82 -17.73
CA LYS A 865 10.95 -6.11 -18.87
C LYS A 865 12.33 -6.64 -18.49
N ARG A 866 12.76 -6.53 -17.22
CA ARG A 866 14.15 -6.83 -16.80
C ARG A 866 14.34 -8.28 -16.36
N LYS A 867 13.37 -8.82 -15.63
CA LYS A 867 13.27 -10.20 -15.17
C LYS A 867 12.01 -10.82 -15.76
N LYS A 868 11.90 -12.16 -15.71
CA LYS A 868 10.73 -12.90 -16.21
C LYS A 868 10.18 -13.77 -15.10
N LEU A 869 8.86 -13.78 -14.96
CA LEU A 869 8.13 -14.81 -14.22
C LEU A 869 7.93 -16.03 -15.11
N ASP A 870 7.69 -17.19 -14.49
CA ASP A 870 7.48 -18.44 -15.23
C ASP A 870 6.02 -18.56 -15.68
N PHE A 871 5.81 -18.45 -16.99
CA PHE A 871 4.52 -18.69 -17.65
C PHE A 871 4.60 -19.82 -18.69
N SER A 872 5.56 -20.73 -18.54
CA SER A 872 5.79 -21.84 -19.49
C SER A 872 4.57 -22.74 -19.73
N TYR A 873 3.62 -22.72 -18.79
CA TYR A 873 2.34 -23.42 -18.86
C TYR A 873 1.28 -22.74 -19.74
N ASP A 874 1.43 -21.46 -20.10
CA ASP A 874 0.51 -20.72 -20.97
C ASP A 874 1.12 -20.60 -22.38
N PRO A 875 0.66 -21.38 -23.37
CA PRO A 875 1.22 -21.35 -24.73
C PRO A 875 1.09 -19.98 -25.41
N ALA A 876 0.21 -19.11 -24.89
CA ALA A 876 0.00 -17.78 -25.40
C ALA A 876 0.96 -16.74 -24.79
N ALA A 877 1.75 -17.11 -23.77
CA ALA A 877 2.73 -16.26 -23.08
C ALA A 877 4.12 -16.28 -23.75
N LYS A 878 4.18 -16.23 -25.09
CA LYS A 878 5.45 -16.36 -25.85
C LYS A 878 6.37 -15.13 -25.74
N ASN A 879 5.80 -13.94 -25.51
CA ASN A 879 6.52 -12.67 -25.36
C ASN A 879 6.22 -12.06 -24.00
N VAL A 880 6.87 -12.58 -22.96
CA VAL A 880 6.69 -12.10 -21.57
C VAL A 880 7.39 -10.75 -21.43
N GLY A 881 6.60 -9.68 -21.29
CA GLY A 881 7.07 -8.38 -20.83
C GLY A 881 6.21 -7.19 -21.29
N THR A 882 5.98 -6.25 -20.38
CA THR A 882 5.00 -5.17 -20.48
C THR A 882 5.67 -3.83 -20.67
N ASN A 883 5.23 -3.08 -21.68
CA ASN A 883 5.64 -1.70 -21.90
C ASN A 883 4.94 -0.79 -20.89
N MET A 884 5.69 -0.03 -20.09
CA MET A 884 5.12 0.76 -18.99
C MET A 884 5.16 2.26 -19.28
N LEU A 885 4.02 2.95 -19.14
CA LEU A 885 3.94 4.40 -19.10
C LEU A 885 3.49 4.84 -17.70
N PHE A 886 4.45 5.24 -16.86
CA PHE A 886 4.14 5.79 -15.54
C PHE A 886 3.78 7.28 -15.68
N ILE A 887 2.61 7.67 -15.18
CA ILE A 887 2.23 9.08 -15.06
C ILE A 887 2.03 9.46 -13.59
N ALA A 888 2.92 10.29 -13.05
CA ALA A 888 2.84 10.79 -11.67
C ALA A 888 2.60 12.29 -11.70
N THR A 889 1.45 12.79 -11.24
CA THR A 889 1.18 14.23 -11.32
C THR A 889 2.10 15.02 -10.39
N GLY A 890 2.67 16.12 -10.88
CA GLY A 890 3.56 16.97 -10.09
C GLY A 890 2.84 17.48 -8.84
N GLY A 891 3.51 17.39 -7.69
CA GLY A 891 2.96 17.84 -6.41
C GLY A 891 1.84 16.96 -5.82
N ASP A 892 1.67 15.72 -6.29
CA ASP A 892 0.76 14.77 -5.65
C ASP A 892 1.19 14.47 -4.20
N THR A 893 0.27 14.72 -3.27
CA THR A 893 0.44 14.44 -1.83
C THR A 893 -0.47 13.34 -1.31
N THR A 894 -1.37 12.83 -2.14
CA THR A 894 -2.20 11.66 -1.84
C THR A 894 -1.39 10.39 -2.11
N VAL A 895 -0.74 10.31 -3.27
CA VAL A 895 0.25 9.28 -3.59
C VAL A 895 1.58 9.99 -3.90
N PRO A 896 2.49 10.10 -2.92
CA PRO A 896 3.66 10.96 -3.05
C PRO A 896 4.50 10.66 -4.30
N VAL A 897 4.89 11.70 -5.05
CA VAL A 897 5.66 11.61 -6.31
C VAL A 897 6.90 10.71 -6.18
N ALA A 898 7.60 10.76 -5.04
CA ALA A 898 8.75 9.90 -4.76
C ALA A 898 8.47 8.39 -4.92
N THR A 899 7.26 7.94 -4.59
CA THR A 899 6.87 6.52 -4.67
C THR A 899 6.66 6.05 -6.11
N ALA A 900 6.16 6.93 -6.99
CA ALA A 900 6.08 6.69 -8.43
C ALA A 900 7.47 6.67 -9.08
N VAL A 901 8.34 7.61 -8.69
CA VAL A 901 9.73 7.66 -9.17
C VAL A 901 10.50 6.43 -8.71
N ALA A 902 10.27 5.94 -7.49
CA ALA A 902 10.86 4.69 -7.01
C ALA A 902 10.45 3.49 -7.89
N LEU A 903 9.19 3.41 -8.31
CA LEU A 903 8.70 2.37 -9.21
C LEU A 903 9.31 2.48 -10.62
N ALA A 904 9.38 3.69 -11.17
CA ALA A 904 10.02 3.96 -12.45
C ALA A 904 11.55 3.68 -12.41
N ARG A 905 12.20 3.94 -11.28
CA ARG A 905 13.60 3.57 -11.02
C ARG A 905 13.76 2.05 -10.96
N ALA A 906 12.88 1.36 -10.23
CA ALA A 906 12.88 -0.10 -10.11
C ALA A 906 12.72 -0.80 -11.47
N SER A 907 11.90 -0.24 -12.36
CA SER A 907 11.72 -0.71 -13.73
C SER A 907 12.85 -0.33 -14.71
N GLY A 908 13.78 0.54 -14.29
CA GLY A 908 14.95 0.96 -15.07
C GLY A 908 14.77 2.21 -15.93
N ILE A 909 13.65 2.93 -15.80
CA ILE A 909 13.36 4.17 -16.56
C ILE A 909 14.10 5.37 -15.96
N VAL A 910 14.16 5.46 -14.63
CA VAL A 910 14.89 6.52 -13.92
C VAL A 910 16.30 6.04 -13.61
N ASP A 911 17.27 6.54 -14.38
CA ASP A 911 18.68 6.22 -14.16
C ASP A 911 19.23 6.97 -12.94
N PHE A 912 19.96 6.24 -12.10
CA PHE A 912 20.68 6.77 -10.93
C PHE A 912 22.17 6.41 -10.95
N GLU A 913 22.65 5.72 -11.98
CA GLU A 913 24.02 5.23 -12.15
C GLU A 913 24.78 6.05 -13.21
N HIS A 914 24.09 6.51 -14.25
CA HIS A 914 24.72 7.21 -15.38
C HIS A 914 24.28 8.68 -15.48
N VAL A 915 25.26 9.55 -15.67
CA VAL A 915 25.04 10.98 -15.88
C VAL A 915 24.39 11.22 -17.24
N ASP A 916 23.26 11.90 -17.23
CA ASP A 916 22.62 12.41 -18.45
C ASP A 916 23.31 13.72 -18.87
N ALA A 917 23.77 13.78 -20.11
CA ALA A 917 24.49 14.92 -20.66
C ALA A 917 23.66 16.22 -20.67
N ARG A 918 22.32 16.13 -20.67
CA ARG A 918 21.42 17.30 -20.64
C ARG A 918 21.59 18.14 -19.38
N TRP A 919 21.86 17.50 -18.24
CA TRP A 919 21.91 18.16 -16.93
C TRP A 919 23.25 18.00 -16.20
N GLY A 920 24.17 17.18 -16.73
CA GLY A 920 25.43 16.87 -16.05
C GLY A 920 25.26 16.10 -14.74
N LYS A 921 24.08 15.49 -14.55
CA LYS A 921 23.66 14.71 -13.38
C LYS A 921 22.84 13.51 -13.83
N THR A 922 22.63 12.53 -12.96
CA THR A 922 21.68 11.45 -13.25
C THR A 922 20.24 11.99 -13.20
N PRO A 923 19.29 11.44 -13.97
CA PRO A 923 17.89 11.81 -13.89
C PRO A 923 17.32 11.76 -12.46
N ASN A 924 17.69 10.73 -11.68
CA ASN A 924 17.31 10.63 -10.27
C ASN A 924 17.79 11.85 -9.45
N GLN A 925 19.04 12.28 -9.64
CA GLN A 925 19.59 13.42 -8.91
C GLN A 925 18.94 14.75 -9.34
N VAL A 926 18.60 14.91 -10.62
CA VAL A 926 17.88 16.10 -11.10
C VAL A 926 16.52 16.23 -10.40
N LEU A 927 15.77 15.13 -10.27
CA LEU A 927 14.47 15.14 -9.61
C LEU A 927 14.57 15.42 -8.10
N ILE A 928 15.65 14.98 -7.44
CA ILE A 928 15.95 15.33 -6.04
C ILE A 928 16.26 16.82 -5.91
N ASP A 929 17.21 17.33 -6.70
CA ASP A 929 17.70 18.71 -6.62
C ASP A 929 16.62 19.73 -7.03
N SER A 930 15.65 19.31 -7.82
CA SER A 930 14.49 20.11 -8.19
C SER A 930 13.29 19.92 -7.24
N TYR A 931 13.46 19.28 -6.08
CA TYR A 931 12.37 19.03 -5.11
C TYR A 931 11.11 18.35 -5.72
N ALA A 932 11.26 17.66 -6.86
CA ALA A 932 10.13 17.04 -7.55
C ALA A 932 9.63 15.81 -6.79
N LEU A 933 10.53 15.06 -6.15
CA LEU A 933 10.22 13.93 -5.27
C LEU A 933 9.52 14.39 -3.97
N GLU A 934 9.91 15.55 -3.45
CA GLU A 934 9.28 16.16 -2.28
C GLU A 934 7.85 16.58 -2.63
N GLY A 935 7.68 17.35 -3.71
CA GLY A 935 6.36 17.69 -4.27
C GLY A 935 5.50 18.56 -3.36
N LEU A 936 6.10 19.35 -2.45
CA LEU A 936 5.36 20.15 -1.48
C LEU A 936 5.43 21.66 -1.80
N SER A 937 4.38 22.19 -2.42
CA SER A 937 4.27 23.63 -2.70
C SER A 937 4.34 24.50 -1.43
N ARG A 938 3.85 24.02 -0.28
CA ARG A 938 3.88 24.76 1.00
C ARG A 938 5.29 25.12 1.49
N LEU A 939 6.33 24.45 1.00
CA LEU A 939 7.72 24.71 1.37
C LEU A 939 8.34 25.85 0.56
N ARG A 940 7.61 26.40 -0.42
CA ARG A 940 7.94 27.64 -1.13
C ARG A 940 9.36 27.64 -1.73
N ARG A 941 9.76 26.52 -2.32
CA ARG A 941 11.11 26.28 -2.88
C ARG A 941 11.54 27.27 -3.97
N TYR A 942 10.60 28.00 -4.58
CA TYR A 942 10.84 28.82 -5.76
C TYR A 942 10.28 30.24 -5.58
N ASP A 943 11.16 31.22 -5.43
CA ASP A 943 10.82 32.65 -5.24
C ASP A 943 9.80 32.91 -4.12
N ASP A 944 9.85 32.14 -3.02
CA ASP A 944 8.87 32.17 -1.93
C ASP A 944 7.40 31.95 -2.35
N LYS A 945 7.17 31.39 -3.55
CA LYS A 945 5.82 31.08 -4.07
C LYS A 945 5.42 29.67 -3.66
N GLU A 946 4.14 29.50 -3.32
CA GLU A 946 3.56 28.17 -3.11
C GLU A 946 3.32 27.49 -4.47
N VAL A 947 4.37 26.94 -5.06
CA VAL A 947 4.33 26.21 -6.33
C VAL A 947 5.29 25.03 -6.32
N VAL A 948 5.04 24.03 -7.17
CA VAL A 948 5.98 22.93 -7.48
C VAL A 948 6.63 23.13 -8.85
N VAL A 949 7.75 22.45 -9.11
CA VAL A 949 8.44 22.52 -10.39
C VAL A 949 7.68 21.79 -11.50
N ASP A 950 7.63 22.38 -12.69
CA ASP A 950 7.19 21.72 -13.91
C ASP A 950 8.39 21.05 -14.59
N VAL A 951 8.51 19.73 -14.42
CA VAL A 951 9.65 18.97 -14.95
C VAL A 951 9.46 18.54 -16.41
N GLU A 952 8.24 18.57 -16.95
CA GLU A 952 7.94 18.09 -18.31
C GLU A 952 7.78 19.21 -19.34
N ASN A 953 7.32 20.38 -18.89
CA ASN A 953 7.09 21.57 -19.70
C ASN A 953 6.34 21.26 -21.01
N PHE A 954 5.27 20.47 -20.95
CA PHE A 954 4.51 20.04 -22.13
C PHE A 954 3.88 21.21 -22.89
N SER A 955 3.41 22.21 -22.15
CA SER A 955 2.78 23.41 -22.70
C SER A 955 3.76 24.41 -23.31
N GLY A 956 5.07 24.21 -23.14
CA GLY A 956 6.08 25.21 -23.54
C GLY A 956 5.96 26.53 -22.77
N GLY A 957 5.38 26.51 -21.58
CA GLY A 957 5.22 27.67 -20.71
C GLY A 957 3.88 28.40 -20.81
N THR A 958 2.96 27.97 -21.68
CA THR A 958 1.62 28.59 -21.78
C THR A 958 0.73 28.22 -20.60
N HIS A 959 0.86 26.99 -20.08
CA HIS A 959 0.23 26.58 -18.82
C HIS A 959 1.06 27.06 -17.64
N ALA A 960 0.43 27.64 -16.64
CA ALA A 960 1.09 28.24 -15.46
C ALA A 960 2.29 29.14 -15.83
N PRO A 961 2.07 30.29 -16.51
CA PRO A 961 3.15 31.20 -16.89
C PRO A 961 3.95 31.66 -15.66
N GLY A 962 5.29 31.62 -15.76
CA GLY A 962 6.19 32.02 -14.67
C GLY A 962 6.43 30.96 -13.59
N ASN A 963 5.84 29.76 -13.71
CA ASN A 963 6.16 28.62 -12.84
C ASN A 963 7.62 28.14 -13.05
N PRO A 964 8.34 27.70 -12.01
CA PRO A 964 9.67 27.08 -12.14
C PRO A 964 9.62 25.85 -13.07
N ARG A 965 10.65 25.70 -13.90
CA ARG A 965 10.79 24.64 -14.89
C ARG A 965 12.22 24.12 -14.95
N ILE A 966 12.37 22.84 -15.26
CA ILE A 966 13.68 22.32 -15.66
C ILE A 966 13.87 22.52 -17.17
N ASP A 967 15.11 22.77 -17.58
CA ASP A 967 15.51 22.93 -18.97
C ASP A 967 16.88 22.26 -19.19
N PRO A 968 17.01 21.28 -20.12
CA PRO A 968 15.95 20.68 -20.93
C PRO A 968 14.89 19.91 -20.10
N PRO A 969 13.66 19.70 -20.62
CA PRO A 969 12.61 18.93 -19.93
C PRO A 969 12.95 17.45 -19.72
N MET A 970 12.33 16.83 -18.72
CA MET A 970 12.63 15.49 -18.22
C MET A 970 12.34 14.39 -19.25
N ARG A 971 11.04 14.17 -19.56
CA ARG A 971 10.52 13.29 -20.61
C ARG A 971 11.24 11.94 -20.73
N LEU A 972 11.45 11.26 -19.61
CA LEU A 972 12.25 10.03 -19.55
C LEU A 972 11.57 8.88 -20.29
N SER A 973 12.28 8.26 -21.22
CA SER A 973 11.81 7.12 -21.99
C SER A 973 12.96 6.16 -22.25
N ILE A 974 12.65 4.86 -22.31
CA ILE A 974 13.55 3.79 -22.73
C ILE A 974 12.94 3.07 -23.93
N ASP A 975 13.80 2.77 -24.90
CA ASP A 975 13.45 1.97 -26.08
C ASP A 975 13.87 0.52 -25.85
N HIS A 976 12.93 -0.40 -26.02
CA HIS A 976 13.18 -1.83 -25.87
C HIS A 976 13.59 -2.45 -27.21
N ALA A 977 14.38 -3.53 -27.15
CA ALA A 977 14.85 -4.24 -28.33
C ALA A 977 13.71 -4.81 -29.20
N ASP A 978 12.52 -5.00 -28.64
CA ASP A 978 11.32 -5.45 -29.35
C ASP A 978 10.57 -4.29 -30.07
N GLY A 979 11.10 -3.07 -30.03
CA GLY A 979 10.50 -1.85 -30.56
C GLY A 979 9.40 -1.24 -29.69
N GLY A 980 9.20 -1.72 -28.46
CA GLY A 980 8.33 -1.11 -27.46
C GLY A 980 9.01 0.02 -26.72
N HIS A 981 8.21 0.90 -26.12
CA HIS A 981 8.67 2.02 -25.32
C HIS A 981 8.20 1.87 -23.87
N SER A 982 9.00 2.36 -22.93
CA SER A 982 8.51 2.62 -21.58
C SER A 982 8.96 4.00 -21.13
N GLY A 983 8.19 4.67 -20.30
CA GLY A 983 8.49 6.04 -19.91
C GLY A 983 7.89 6.45 -18.58
N LEU A 984 8.43 7.55 -18.05
CA LEU A 984 7.89 8.27 -16.91
C LEU A 984 7.55 9.67 -17.38
N ARG A 985 6.35 10.15 -17.04
CA ARG A 985 5.93 11.54 -17.17
C ARG A 985 5.44 12.09 -15.84
N ILE A 986 5.88 13.30 -15.51
CA ILE A 986 5.48 14.02 -14.30
C ILE A 986 4.80 15.35 -14.64
N PRO A 987 3.58 15.34 -15.21
CA PRO A 987 2.92 16.55 -15.68
C PRO A 987 2.56 17.50 -14.54
N LEU A 988 2.74 18.81 -14.76
CA LEU A 988 2.18 19.85 -13.90
C LEU A 988 0.73 20.15 -14.32
N ILE A 989 -0.24 19.63 -13.57
CA ILE A 989 -1.67 19.94 -13.80
C ILE A 989 -2.06 21.23 -13.09
N ASP A 990 -1.77 21.33 -11.79
CA ASP A 990 -1.97 22.53 -10.97
C ASP A 990 -0.62 23.03 -10.43
N PRO A 991 -0.34 24.35 -10.42
CA PRO A 991 0.90 24.91 -9.87
C PRO A 991 1.21 24.49 -8.43
N LYS A 992 0.20 24.24 -7.59
CA LYS A 992 0.35 23.82 -6.19
C LYS A 992 0.44 22.30 -6.01
N GLY A 993 0.15 21.54 -7.07
CA GLY A 993 0.08 20.09 -7.08
C GLY A 993 -1.34 19.54 -7.19
N GLN A 994 -1.48 18.35 -7.79
CA GLN A 994 -2.76 17.65 -7.97
C GLN A 994 -2.54 16.15 -7.91
N HIS A 995 -3.54 15.39 -7.42
CA HIS A 995 -3.42 13.93 -7.25
C HIS A 995 -3.54 13.15 -8.58
N ALA A 996 -4.48 13.50 -9.44
CA ALA A 996 -4.72 12.77 -10.69
C ALA A 996 -5.34 13.71 -11.73
N PHE A 997 -5.19 13.38 -13.00
CA PHE A 997 -5.93 13.97 -14.12
C PHE A 997 -7.09 13.06 -14.50
N LEU A 998 -8.22 13.61 -14.92
CA LEU A 998 -9.38 12.79 -15.26
C LEU A 998 -10.15 13.36 -16.44
N VAL A 999 -10.53 14.64 -16.38
CA VAL A 999 -11.53 15.19 -17.30
C VAL A 999 -11.00 16.41 -18.03
N PRO A 1000 -11.04 16.41 -19.37
CA PRO A 1000 -10.70 17.57 -20.19
C PRO A 1000 -11.32 18.88 -19.71
N ASN A 1001 -10.50 19.93 -19.71
CA ASN A 1001 -10.92 21.30 -19.49
C ASN A 1001 -10.73 22.11 -20.80
N PRO A 1002 -11.76 22.18 -21.67
CA PRO A 1002 -11.62 22.80 -22.99
C PRO A 1002 -11.42 24.33 -22.92
N SER A 1003 -11.61 24.93 -21.75
CA SER A 1003 -11.33 26.35 -21.47
C SER A 1003 -9.92 26.64 -20.99
N ALA A 1004 -9.07 25.62 -20.77
CA ALA A 1004 -7.68 25.81 -20.40
C ALA A 1004 -6.84 26.27 -21.61
N ASP A 1005 -5.84 27.13 -21.37
CA ASP A 1005 -4.89 27.56 -22.41
C ASP A 1005 -4.09 26.38 -23.00
N PHE A 1006 -3.83 25.37 -22.16
CA PHE A 1006 -3.35 24.06 -22.56
C PHE A 1006 -4.05 23.00 -21.68
N ASP A 1007 -4.89 22.19 -22.30
CA ASP A 1007 -5.65 21.14 -21.61
C ASP A 1007 -4.75 19.92 -21.33
N ASN A 1008 -4.15 19.90 -20.14
CA ASN A 1008 -3.29 18.79 -19.70
C ASN A 1008 -4.07 17.47 -19.56
N ASP A 1009 -5.31 17.50 -19.06
CA ASP A 1009 -6.13 16.31 -18.92
C ASP A 1009 -6.38 15.66 -20.28
N GLN A 1010 -6.79 16.45 -21.29
CA GLN A 1010 -6.98 15.96 -22.65
C GLN A 1010 -5.67 15.48 -23.29
N PHE A 1011 -4.57 16.22 -23.09
CA PHE A 1011 -3.24 15.82 -23.57
C PHE A 1011 -2.84 14.44 -23.05
N LEU A 1012 -2.99 14.21 -21.74
CA LEU A 1012 -2.59 12.97 -21.08
C LEU A 1012 -3.49 11.80 -21.45
N VAL A 1013 -4.81 11.99 -21.53
CA VAL A 1013 -5.73 10.92 -21.98
C VAL A 1013 -5.42 10.50 -23.42
N HIS A 1014 -5.05 11.42 -24.32
CA HIS A 1014 -4.60 11.05 -25.67
C HIS A 1014 -3.26 10.33 -25.69
N MET A 1015 -2.31 10.72 -24.83
CA MET A 1015 -1.04 10.01 -24.66
C MET A 1015 -1.29 8.56 -24.22
N VAL A 1016 -2.13 8.36 -23.20
CA VAL A 1016 -2.52 7.02 -22.73
C VAL A 1016 -3.22 6.24 -23.85
N ALA A 1017 -4.21 6.83 -24.52
CA ALA A 1017 -4.94 6.16 -25.59
C ALA A 1017 -4.03 5.74 -26.75
N ARG A 1018 -3.07 6.58 -27.16
CA ARG A 1018 -2.09 6.25 -28.20
C ARG A 1018 -1.13 5.15 -27.76
N PHE A 1019 -0.64 5.23 -26.53
CA PHE A 1019 0.26 4.24 -25.96
C PHE A 1019 -0.40 2.87 -25.87
N LEU A 1020 -1.62 2.78 -25.33
CA LEU A 1020 -2.33 1.51 -25.16
C LEU A 1020 -2.81 0.94 -26.50
N SER A 1021 -3.37 1.75 -27.39
CA SER A 1021 -3.84 1.28 -28.72
C SER A 1021 -2.71 0.77 -29.62
N SER A 1022 -1.47 1.19 -29.39
CA SER A 1022 -0.28 0.67 -30.09
C SER A 1022 0.38 -0.51 -29.37
N GLY A 1023 -0.15 -0.99 -28.24
CA GLY A 1023 0.52 -2.00 -27.42
C GLY A 1023 1.86 -1.51 -26.85
N GLY A 1024 2.00 -0.20 -26.62
CA GLY A 1024 3.21 0.46 -26.16
C GLY A 1024 4.29 0.64 -27.23
N LYS A 1025 3.94 0.54 -28.51
CA LYS A 1025 4.84 0.77 -29.64
C LYS A 1025 4.92 2.23 -30.06
N GLU A 1026 4.07 3.09 -29.52
CA GLU A 1026 4.10 4.52 -29.77
C GLU A 1026 3.90 5.32 -28.49
N LEU A 1027 4.83 6.23 -28.21
CA LEU A 1027 4.76 7.22 -27.13
C LEU A 1027 4.97 8.61 -27.74
N SER A 1028 3.99 9.50 -27.58
CA SER A 1028 4.01 10.84 -28.16
C SER A 1028 3.87 11.91 -27.07
N ASP A 1029 4.64 12.99 -27.22
CA ASP A 1029 4.57 14.20 -26.38
C ASP A 1029 4.17 15.44 -27.24
N GLU A 1030 3.52 15.24 -28.39
CA GLU A 1030 3.12 16.31 -29.30
C GLU A 1030 2.08 17.27 -28.69
N PRO A 1031 2.32 18.60 -28.66
CA PRO A 1031 1.39 19.57 -28.06
C PRO A 1031 -0.02 19.58 -28.67
N CYS A 1032 -0.17 19.14 -29.92
CA CYS A 1032 -1.49 19.05 -30.58
C CYS A 1032 -2.46 18.08 -29.89
N MET A 1033 -1.97 17.20 -28.99
CA MET A 1033 -2.81 16.29 -28.23
C MET A 1033 -3.74 17.04 -27.27
N ALA A 1034 -3.31 18.19 -26.73
CA ALA A 1034 -4.13 19.04 -25.87
C ALA A 1034 -5.39 19.56 -26.57
N THR A 1035 -5.38 19.65 -27.90
CA THR A 1035 -6.50 20.18 -28.70
C THR A 1035 -7.13 19.14 -29.63
N SER A 1036 -6.75 17.86 -29.52
CA SER A 1036 -7.17 16.79 -30.45
C SER A 1036 -6.74 17.03 -31.92
N ALA A 1037 -5.81 17.95 -32.17
CA ALA A 1037 -5.46 18.40 -33.53
C ALA A 1037 -4.38 17.55 -34.20
N CYS A 1038 -3.79 16.58 -33.49
CA CYS A 1038 -2.77 15.72 -34.09
C CYS A 1038 -3.34 14.89 -35.23
N SER A 1039 -2.59 14.77 -36.32
CA SER A 1039 -3.05 14.09 -37.54
C SER A 1039 -3.35 12.59 -37.37
N TRP A 1040 -2.80 11.97 -36.33
CA TRP A 1040 -3.00 10.57 -35.97
C TRP A 1040 -4.15 10.36 -34.98
N ILE A 1041 -4.72 11.42 -34.40
CA ILE A 1041 -5.92 11.33 -33.57
C ILE A 1041 -7.13 11.22 -34.51
N PRO A 1042 -7.91 10.11 -34.46
CA PRO A 1042 -9.10 9.95 -35.31
C PRO A 1042 -10.11 11.07 -35.08
N PRO A 1043 -10.97 11.52 -36.01
CA PRO A 1043 -12.00 12.52 -35.71
C PRO A 1043 -13.05 12.00 -34.71
N LEU A 1044 -13.73 12.89 -33.98
CA LEU A 1044 -14.87 12.51 -33.13
C LEU A 1044 -16.02 11.96 -33.99
N ALA A 1045 -16.67 10.91 -33.51
CA ALA A 1045 -17.90 10.40 -34.12
C ALA A 1045 -19.05 11.44 -34.02
N PRO A 1046 -19.93 11.52 -35.04
CA PRO A 1046 -21.13 12.35 -34.95
C PRO A 1046 -22.06 11.86 -33.83
N PRO A 1047 -22.94 12.72 -33.30
CA PRO A 1047 -23.92 12.32 -32.29
C PRO A 1047 -24.75 11.11 -32.74
N HIS A 1048 -25.10 10.23 -31.79
CA HIS A 1048 -26.07 9.16 -32.02
C HIS A 1048 -27.38 9.78 -32.52
N GLN A 1049 -27.87 9.31 -33.68
CA GLN A 1049 -29.16 9.72 -34.26
C GLN A 1049 -30.33 9.01 -33.61
#